data_AF-A0A934RH03-F1
#
_entry.id   AF-A0A934RH03-F1
#
_cell.length_a   1.000
_cell.length_b   1.000
_cell.length_c   1.000
_cell.angle_alpha   90.00
_cell.angle_beta   90.00
_cell.angle_gamma   90.00
#
_symmetry.space_group_name_H-M   'P 1'
#
loop_
_entity.id
_entity.type
_entity.pdbx_description
1 polymer ?
#
loop_
_entity_poly.entity_id
_entity_poly.type
_entity_poly.pdbx_seq_one_letter_code
_entity_poly.pdbx_strand_id
1 'polypeptide(L)'
;MNKYNFPAFVTLLATGPLTVTAANLADPFGPIISTAQTVGQGDWFQMGAGGTANQVIDINSGGSLIIDGASFGVIIGQNSPGPGNTEKTWTLNVNPGGSIVRNVASGDGNFIVGNRPNTGGIVNINGGTWDGSQHSAIVIGREGGTGRINFIDGQVSWAVIPTFDAAGGGFGPGDGAINFTAGSTASLTVSTADVSTYEGWWNAGDLQYDGGNVGNFGDYFVVTGETLSVNLATTLDWDPGDTETGGAGNWDLVSNNWQAAPNTSPNQLWTPNTGIQTAAFGGTGGVVTLVDDIVADVITVTAPGYELTGPASLSANGISTTSDLTVSAPLGGTLPLSKSGSATVTLTADSTAYTDEITVASGTLEITGQLGGAVTVSDGATLSGEGLVAGSLTLGDSLGASLLLDPTTEPGALTVSSLALNGTATVLVPSDLAVGIYTIVNYGSFASGTAADFEVVGVLGRITINDTGSSITLTYDGVQDITWINSSGSGFWSVGGDLFDSNWTSTDGYFSNGDSVRFDDTAPGGVSLDNSQGEIAPALVTFENSIGSDYDFSGSPITGLGSVVLNGNGVDSGGNVIFNQENSYEGGTTVNRGTLTLNDPNGNSVGVVRGSLTVNQGGIVILEGSNTMGWGSGTRVTELNLFDGALLEHQGIGDSMWGLSVNLRGSAMTTENGIGVGSGVARFSLGGGSEVNVLAAADPSVIGGLIRVRQADLPFNIADGPAEIDLRVTAALEPQIGNSMVKNGSGLMLISGSNGISGATTVNEGCLIVDDADSLPALNTVTVADGAGFGGIVGAGNLNDSDISAVASEVLWDGNGQASLVIDTNGSDATVGSNIVGNFNLLKKGLGGMARP
;
A
#
# COMPACT_ATOMS: atom_id res chain seq x y z
N MET A 1 58.49 -82.89 39.55
CA MET A 1 59.22 -83.27 38.33
C MET A 1 59.06 -82.15 37.31
N ASN A 2 60.05 -81.95 36.44
CA ASN A 2 60.30 -80.66 35.79
C ASN A 2 59.19 -80.24 34.81
N LYS A 3 58.71 -79.01 34.95
CA LYS A 3 58.08 -78.26 33.86
C LYS A 3 59.04 -77.14 33.48
N TYR A 4 59.56 -77.18 32.26
CA TYR A 4 60.44 -76.13 31.73
C TYR A 4 59.64 -74.85 31.47
N ASN A 5 60.24 -73.70 31.75
CA ASN A 5 59.72 -72.40 31.33
C ASN A 5 59.85 -72.24 29.81
N PHE A 6 58.77 -71.81 29.17
CA PHE A 6 58.81 -70.99 27.96
C PHE A 6 57.74 -69.88 28.12
N PRO A 7 58.13 -68.61 28.23
CA PRO A 7 57.17 -67.51 28.14
C PRO A 7 56.83 -67.27 26.67
N ALA A 8 55.73 -67.86 26.21
CA ALA A 8 55.20 -67.57 24.88
C ALA A 8 54.46 -66.21 24.90
N PHE A 9 55.15 -65.13 24.56
CA PHE A 9 54.49 -63.95 24.00
C PHE A 9 53.92 -64.33 22.63
N VAL A 10 52.60 -64.40 22.52
CA VAL A 10 51.92 -64.58 21.23
C VAL A 10 51.60 -63.20 20.67
N THR A 11 52.57 -62.59 19.99
CA THR A 11 52.34 -61.36 19.23
C THR A 11 51.83 -61.74 17.84
N LEU A 12 50.53 -61.52 17.58
CA LEU A 12 49.99 -61.55 16.22
C LEU A 12 50.33 -60.24 15.49
N LEU A 13 51.46 -60.23 14.77
CA LEU A 13 51.81 -59.16 13.84
C LEU A 13 51.12 -59.39 12.49
N ALA A 14 49.95 -58.77 12.29
CA ALA A 14 49.30 -58.69 10.99
C ALA A 14 49.91 -57.52 10.18
N THR A 15 50.77 -57.83 9.20
CA THR A 15 51.37 -56.84 8.27
C THR A 15 50.60 -56.77 6.94
N GLY A 16 49.29 -56.98 7.00
CA GLY A 16 48.34 -56.99 5.88
C GLY A 16 46.92 -57.24 6.40
N PRO A 17 45.87 -57.06 5.57
CA PRO A 17 44.48 -57.17 6.00
C PRO A 17 44.15 -58.57 6.52
N LEU A 18 43.57 -58.65 7.73
CA LEU A 18 43.16 -59.90 8.36
C LEU A 18 41.63 -60.04 8.26
N THR A 19 41.16 -60.61 7.16
CA THR A 19 39.74 -60.92 6.96
C THR A 19 39.40 -62.25 7.65
N VAL A 20 38.50 -62.22 8.64
CA VAL A 20 38.04 -63.41 9.37
C VAL A 20 36.58 -63.70 9.03
N THR A 21 36.33 -64.83 8.36
CA THR A 21 34.98 -65.32 8.04
C THR A 21 34.73 -66.65 8.76
N ALA A 22 33.66 -66.73 9.56
CA ALA A 22 33.22 -67.91 10.30
C ALA A 22 32.89 -69.09 9.37
N ALA A 23 33.09 -70.38 9.68
CA ALA A 23 33.69 -71.06 10.85
C ALA A 23 34.19 -72.48 10.38
N ASN A 24 34.51 -73.51 11.18
CA ASN A 24 34.36 -73.80 12.63
C ASN A 24 35.38 -74.88 13.09
N LEU A 25 35.45 -75.19 14.40
CA LEU A 25 36.32 -76.23 14.98
C LEU A 25 35.59 -77.09 16.03
N ALA A 26 35.83 -78.40 16.01
CA ALA A 26 35.54 -79.31 17.11
C ALA A 26 36.83 -80.04 17.53
N ASP A 27 37.01 -80.19 18.84
CA ASP A 27 38.11 -80.83 19.56
C ASP A 27 39.49 -80.08 19.57
N PRO A 28 40.27 -80.15 20.66
CA PRO A 28 41.44 -79.30 20.89
C PRO A 28 42.78 -79.95 20.49
N PHE A 29 43.87 -79.18 20.66
CA PHE A 29 45.29 -79.52 20.46
C PHE A 29 45.89 -79.34 19.04
N GLY A 30 46.32 -78.10 18.77
CA GLY A 30 47.47 -77.86 17.89
C GLY A 30 47.15 -77.24 16.52
N PRO A 31 48.12 -76.57 15.86
CA PRO A 31 47.82 -75.56 14.85
C PRO A 31 48.00 -76.03 13.38
N ILE A 32 47.68 -75.10 12.46
CA ILE A 32 47.84 -75.10 10.98
C ILE A 32 46.60 -75.59 10.20
N ILE A 33 45.68 -74.64 9.90
CA ILE A 33 44.81 -74.56 8.72
C ILE A 33 44.68 -73.04 8.40
N SER A 34 44.81 -72.45 7.19
CA SER A 34 44.95 -72.86 5.78
C SER A 34 43.66 -73.05 4.95
N THR A 35 43.19 -71.95 4.32
CA THR A 35 42.04 -71.83 3.38
C THR A 35 40.63 -71.96 3.99
N ALA A 36 39.64 -71.37 3.30
CA ALA A 36 38.43 -70.77 3.90
C ALA A 36 37.12 -71.51 3.61
N GLN A 37 36.14 -71.38 4.53
CA GLN A 37 34.72 -71.74 4.37
C GLN A 37 33.81 -70.81 5.22
N THR A 38 32.48 -70.95 5.11
CA THR A 38 31.45 -69.93 5.44
C THR A 38 30.33 -70.46 6.35
N VAL A 39 29.87 -69.68 7.34
CA VAL A 39 28.73 -69.96 8.27
C VAL A 39 27.92 -68.68 8.59
N GLY A 40 26.65 -68.81 9.01
CA GLY A 40 25.63 -67.75 9.05
C GLY A 40 25.33 -67.05 10.40
N GLN A 41 24.16 -66.38 10.47
CA GLN A 41 23.73 -65.44 11.53
C GLN A 41 23.77 -65.99 12.97
N GLY A 42 24.47 -65.29 13.88
CA GLY A 42 24.30 -65.41 15.34
C GLY A 42 25.54 -65.77 16.17
N ASP A 43 26.66 -66.13 15.54
CA ASP A 43 27.86 -66.63 16.24
C ASP A 43 28.87 -65.52 16.65
N TRP A 44 29.63 -65.79 17.71
CA TRP A 44 30.60 -64.87 18.32
C TRP A 44 32.05 -65.36 18.15
N PHE A 45 32.99 -64.43 17.89
CA PHE A 45 34.43 -64.76 17.89
C PHE A 45 35.01 -64.68 19.31
N GLN A 46 35.68 -65.75 19.77
CA GLN A 46 36.21 -65.89 21.12
C GLN A 46 37.67 -66.36 21.12
N MET A 47 38.56 -65.59 21.76
CA MET A 47 39.95 -66.00 22.00
C MET A 47 40.07 -66.88 23.26
N GLY A 48 40.75 -68.02 23.15
CA GLY A 48 40.77 -69.07 24.18
C GLY A 48 41.46 -68.69 25.51
N ALA A 49 40.85 -69.04 26.64
CA ALA A 49 41.22 -68.59 27.99
C ALA A 49 42.44 -69.28 28.64
N GLY A 50 43.40 -69.79 27.86
CA GLY A 50 44.44 -70.72 28.34
C GLY A 50 45.72 -70.14 28.95
N GLY A 51 45.91 -68.81 28.93
CA GLY A 51 47.18 -68.16 29.31
C GLY A 51 47.16 -67.37 30.62
N THR A 52 48.33 -67.26 31.27
CA THR A 52 48.57 -66.49 32.51
C THR A 52 49.22 -65.11 32.27
N ALA A 53 49.16 -64.58 31.05
CA ALA A 53 49.74 -63.28 30.68
C ALA A 53 48.69 -62.35 30.06
N ASN A 54 48.95 -61.04 30.11
CA ASN A 54 48.16 -60.03 29.41
C ASN A 54 48.19 -60.30 27.90
N GLN A 55 47.09 -59.98 27.22
CA GLN A 55 46.98 -60.13 25.76
C GLN A 55 46.86 -58.75 25.12
N VAL A 56 47.67 -58.53 24.09
CA VAL A 56 47.74 -57.29 23.32
C VAL A 56 47.46 -57.63 21.87
N ILE A 57 46.60 -56.85 21.22
CA ILE A 57 46.35 -56.89 19.78
C ILE A 57 46.83 -55.55 19.21
N ASP A 58 47.86 -55.59 18.38
CA ASP A 58 48.42 -54.41 17.70
C ASP A 58 48.01 -54.41 16.22
N ILE A 59 47.16 -53.48 15.81
CA ILE A 59 46.83 -53.22 14.41
C ILE A 59 47.78 -52.14 13.91
N ASN A 60 48.77 -52.52 13.10
CA ASN A 60 49.82 -51.61 12.61
C ASN A 60 49.47 -51.01 11.23
N SER A 61 50.25 -50.00 10.81
CA SER A 61 50.13 -49.33 9.50
C SER A 61 49.90 -50.31 8.33
N GLY A 62 48.80 -50.14 7.59
CA GLY A 62 48.42 -51.01 6.48
C GLY A 62 47.73 -52.33 6.86
N GLY A 63 47.55 -52.59 8.15
CA GLY A 63 46.68 -53.64 8.66
C GLY A 63 45.24 -53.15 8.82
N SER A 64 44.29 -53.96 8.38
CA SER A 64 42.85 -53.73 8.63
C SER A 64 42.26 -54.95 9.35
N LEU A 65 41.51 -54.69 10.43
CA LEU A 65 40.55 -55.64 10.98
C LEU A 65 39.19 -55.35 10.34
N ILE A 66 38.74 -56.23 9.46
CA ILE A 66 37.46 -56.08 8.76
C ILE A 66 36.43 -56.96 9.46
N ILE A 67 35.33 -56.35 9.92
CA ILE A 67 34.18 -57.04 10.51
C ILE A 67 33.02 -56.96 9.52
N ASP A 68 32.61 -58.10 8.97
CA ASP A 68 31.55 -58.22 7.97
C ASP A 68 30.43 -59.14 8.52
N GLY A 69 29.18 -58.69 8.42
CA GLY A 69 28.00 -59.39 8.94
C GLY A 69 27.05 -58.55 9.80
N ALA A 70 25.74 -58.73 9.57
CA ALA A 70 24.66 -57.93 10.17
C ALA A 70 24.46 -58.11 11.70
N SER A 71 25.12 -59.08 12.33
CA SER A 71 24.94 -59.41 13.75
C SER A 71 26.21 -60.03 14.35
N PHE A 72 27.37 -59.44 14.05
CA PHE A 72 28.67 -59.95 14.52
C PHE A 72 29.18 -59.13 15.71
N GLY A 73 29.51 -59.83 16.80
CA GLY A 73 30.15 -59.24 17.98
C GLY A 73 31.49 -59.91 18.27
N VAL A 74 32.53 -59.11 18.53
CA VAL A 74 33.82 -59.59 19.02
C VAL A 74 33.82 -59.47 20.54
N ILE A 75 33.86 -60.58 21.28
CA ILE A 75 34.06 -60.55 22.74
C ILE A 75 35.51 -60.89 23.04
N ILE A 76 36.27 -59.86 23.42
CA ILE A 76 37.64 -60.02 23.90
C ILE A 76 37.59 -60.31 25.41
N GLY A 77 37.92 -61.54 25.79
CA GLY A 77 38.07 -61.98 27.17
C GLY A 77 36.81 -62.51 27.86
N GLN A 78 36.67 -63.84 27.91
CA GLN A 78 35.87 -64.53 28.93
C GLN A 78 36.79 -65.35 29.84
N ASN A 79 36.79 -65.05 31.14
CA ASN A 79 37.24 -66.00 32.16
C ASN A 79 36.00 -66.73 32.72
N SER A 80 36.06 -68.05 32.87
CA SER A 80 35.11 -68.79 33.71
C SER A 80 35.34 -68.44 35.19
N PRO A 81 34.30 -68.34 36.02
CA PRO A 81 34.44 -67.96 37.43
C PRO A 81 35.08 -69.08 38.24
N GLY A 82 36.38 -68.96 38.48
CA GLY A 82 37.12 -69.69 39.51
C GLY A 82 37.64 -68.69 40.54
N PRO A 83 37.50 -68.95 41.86
CA PRO A 83 38.02 -68.06 42.89
C PRO A 83 39.55 -68.03 42.84
N GLY A 84 40.14 -66.86 42.57
CA GLY A 84 41.60 -66.65 42.57
C GLY A 84 42.22 -66.09 41.28
N ASN A 85 41.44 -65.73 40.26
CA ASN A 85 41.99 -65.00 39.10
C ASN A 85 42.29 -63.54 39.46
N THR A 86 43.56 -63.14 39.35
CA THR A 86 43.97 -61.72 39.33
C THR A 86 43.43 -61.02 38.09
N GLU A 87 43.29 -59.69 38.16
CA GLU A 87 42.90 -58.86 37.01
C GLU A 87 43.75 -59.19 35.78
N LYS A 88 43.08 -59.35 34.63
CA LYS A 88 43.72 -59.48 33.32
C LYS A 88 43.35 -58.26 32.50
N THR A 89 44.31 -57.41 32.19
CA THR A 89 44.13 -56.32 31.24
C THR A 89 44.27 -56.83 29.81
N TRP A 90 43.35 -56.37 28.96
CA TRP A 90 43.38 -56.54 27.52
C TRP A 90 43.67 -55.18 26.89
N THR A 91 44.55 -55.16 25.90
CA THR A 91 44.88 -53.92 25.18
C THR A 91 44.72 -54.13 23.68
N LEU A 92 43.82 -53.36 23.09
CA LEU A 92 43.74 -53.20 21.63
C LEU A 92 44.43 -51.88 21.29
N ASN A 93 45.57 -51.93 20.60
CA ASN A 93 46.24 -50.77 20.05
C ASN A 93 45.95 -50.69 18.55
N VAL A 94 45.36 -49.60 18.09
CA VAL A 94 45.26 -49.28 16.65
C VAL A 94 46.30 -48.20 16.37
N ASN A 95 47.43 -48.57 15.80
CA ASN A 95 48.58 -47.70 15.54
C ASN A 95 48.42 -46.92 14.21
N PRO A 96 49.26 -45.90 13.92
CA PRO A 96 48.99 -44.98 12.82
C PRO A 96 48.92 -45.68 11.47
N GLY A 97 47.89 -45.36 10.68
CA GLY A 97 47.62 -46.00 9.39
C GLY A 97 47.07 -47.44 9.47
N GLY A 98 46.82 -47.98 10.67
CA GLY A 98 45.97 -49.15 10.87
C GLY A 98 44.49 -48.76 10.83
N SER A 99 43.60 -49.70 10.50
CA SER A 99 42.15 -49.44 10.49
C SER A 99 41.31 -50.58 11.07
N ILE A 100 40.16 -50.21 11.60
CA ILE A 100 39.05 -51.13 11.86
C ILE A 100 37.91 -50.68 10.96
N VAL A 101 37.45 -51.57 10.08
CA VAL A 101 36.43 -51.26 9.08
C VAL A 101 35.27 -52.23 9.27
N ARG A 102 34.07 -51.69 9.51
CA ARG A 102 32.85 -52.49 9.55
C ARG A 102 32.11 -52.32 8.23
N ASN A 103 31.98 -53.39 7.45
CA ASN A 103 31.31 -53.35 6.15
C ASN A 103 29.94 -54.03 6.26
N VAL A 104 28.90 -53.26 6.61
CA VAL A 104 27.54 -53.81 6.81
C VAL A 104 26.50 -52.79 6.32
N ALA A 105 25.62 -53.20 5.40
CA ALA A 105 24.72 -52.26 4.72
C ALA A 105 23.48 -51.81 5.53
N SER A 106 23.08 -52.54 6.60
CA SER A 106 21.98 -52.14 7.51
C SER A 106 21.82 -53.14 8.67
N GLY A 107 22.29 -52.84 9.89
CA GLY A 107 21.97 -53.67 11.08
C GLY A 107 22.74 -53.37 12.38
N ASP A 108 22.00 -53.35 13.49
CA ASP A 108 22.43 -52.97 14.85
C ASP A 108 23.37 -53.99 15.52
N GLY A 109 24.61 -54.05 15.05
CA GLY A 109 25.69 -54.83 15.68
C GLY A 109 26.54 -53.96 16.61
N ASN A 110 26.63 -54.32 17.89
CA ASN A 110 27.47 -53.64 18.87
C ASN A 110 28.88 -54.25 18.92
N PHE A 111 29.91 -53.39 18.99
CA PHE A 111 31.27 -53.80 19.31
C PHE A 111 31.49 -53.66 20.82
N ILE A 112 31.63 -54.78 21.53
CA ILE A 112 31.65 -54.81 23.01
C ILE A 112 33.03 -55.19 23.53
N VAL A 113 33.70 -54.25 24.22
CA VAL A 113 35.00 -54.51 24.87
C VAL A 113 34.80 -54.69 26.37
N GLY A 114 34.93 -55.95 26.83
CA GLY A 114 34.75 -56.33 28.24
C GLY A 114 33.27 -56.45 28.64
N ASN A 115 32.83 -57.68 28.93
CA ASN A 115 31.40 -58.00 29.15
C ASN A 115 31.12 -58.76 30.47
N ARG A 116 31.95 -58.60 31.51
CA ARG A 116 31.75 -59.16 32.87
C ARG A 116 32.43 -58.32 33.97
N PRO A 117 32.00 -58.45 35.24
CA PRO A 117 32.61 -57.74 36.37
C PRO A 117 34.09 -58.06 36.58
N ASN A 118 34.85 -57.07 37.07
CA ASN A 118 36.26 -57.17 37.48
C ASN A 118 37.29 -57.50 36.36
N THR A 119 37.07 -57.01 35.13
CA THR A 119 38.11 -56.99 34.09
C THR A 119 38.24 -55.60 33.45
N GLY A 120 39.40 -54.97 33.61
CA GLY A 120 39.72 -53.70 32.96
C GLY A 120 40.11 -53.88 31.50
N GLY A 121 39.36 -53.23 30.60
CA GLY A 121 39.69 -53.15 29.17
C GLY A 121 40.27 -51.77 28.82
N ILE A 122 41.38 -51.75 28.09
CA ILE A 122 41.94 -50.52 27.54
C ILE A 122 41.95 -50.61 26.01
N VAL A 123 41.31 -49.65 25.35
CA VAL A 123 41.45 -49.43 23.91
C VAL A 123 42.29 -48.17 23.71
N ASN A 124 43.46 -48.32 23.08
CA ASN A 124 44.27 -47.19 22.66
C ASN A 124 44.12 -47.02 21.15
N ILE A 125 43.58 -45.89 20.72
CA ILE A 125 43.54 -45.52 19.30
C ILE A 125 44.61 -44.46 19.12
N ASN A 126 45.67 -44.85 18.40
CA ASN A 126 46.89 -44.08 18.21
C ASN A 126 47.09 -43.82 16.71
N GLY A 127 46.48 -42.76 16.16
CA GLY A 127 46.55 -42.40 14.73
C GLY A 127 45.92 -43.35 13.70
N GLY A 128 45.17 -44.36 14.13
CA GLY A 128 44.39 -45.23 13.24
C GLY A 128 43.00 -44.66 12.91
N THR A 129 42.49 -44.94 11.72
CA THR A 129 41.11 -44.57 11.31
C THR A 129 40.11 -45.68 11.58
N TRP A 130 38.99 -45.33 12.22
CA TRP A 130 37.80 -46.17 12.33
C TRP A 130 36.74 -45.62 11.37
N ASP A 131 36.30 -46.43 10.40
CA ASP A 131 35.14 -46.11 9.56
C ASP A 131 33.92 -46.89 10.06
N GLY A 132 32.94 -46.14 10.55
CA GLY A 132 31.70 -46.62 11.14
C GLY A 132 30.51 -45.87 10.57
N SER A 133 30.44 -45.75 9.24
CA SER A 133 29.28 -45.14 8.57
C SER A 133 27.99 -45.91 8.92
N GLN A 134 27.16 -45.28 9.75
CA GLN A 134 25.82 -45.69 10.20
C GLN A 134 25.75 -46.79 11.30
N HIS A 135 25.07 -46.45 12.40
CA HIS A 135 24.59 -47.33 13.48
C HIS A 135 25.58 -48.39 14.03
N SER A 136 26.66 -47.93 14.66
CA SER A 136 27.60 -48.80 15.39
C SER A 136 27.99 -48.18 16.75
N ALA A 137 27.56 -48.78 17.86
CA ALA A 137 27.99 -48.38 19.19
C ALA A 137 29.22 -49.18 19.67
N ILE A 138 30.20 -48.49 20.23
CA ILE A 138 31.25 -49.10 21.05
C ILE A 138 30.72 -49.13 22.48
N VAL A 139 30.39 -50.32 22.98
CA VAL A 139 29.89 -50.51 24.36
C VAL A 139 31.04 -51.01 25.21
N ILE A 140 31.32 -50.31 26.32
CA ILE A 140 32.39 -50.64 27.24
C ILE A 140 31.80 -50.85 28.63
N GLY A 141 31.92 -52.09 29.14
CA GLY A 141 31.51 -52.45 30.50
C GLY A 141 30.00 -52.46 30.71
N ARG A 142 29.33 -53.60 30.46
CA ARG A 142 27.89 -53.75 30.75
C ARG A 142 27.55 -54.09 32.21
N GLU A 143 28.54 -54.50 33.01
CA GLU A 143 28.35 -55.00 34.38
C GLU A 143 29.53 -54.62 35.31
N GLY A 144 29.60 -53.36 35.77
CA GLY A 144 30.44 -52.96 36.91
C GLY A 144 31.96 -53.14 36.76
N GLY A 145 32.52 -52.89 35.58
CA GLY A 145 33.97 -52.90 35.33
C GLY A 145 34.48 -51.57 34.77
N THR A 146 35.66 -51.13 35.20
CA THR A 146 36.30 -49.90 34.70
C THR A 146 36.89 -50.11 33.31
N GLY A 147 36.34 -49.43 32.31
CA GLY A 147 36.90 -49.40 30.96
C GLY A 147 37.44 -48.02 30.60
N ARG A 148 38.49 -47.97 29.76
CA ARG A 148 39.07 -46.71 29.27
C ARG A 148 39.31 -46.77 27.76
N ILE A 149 38.91 -45.70 27.07
CA ILE A 149 39.42 -45.39 25.73
C ILE A 149 40.42 -44.25 25.90
N ASN A 150 41.63 -44.43 25.36
CA ASN A 150 42.60 -43.36 25.23
C ASN A 150 42.77 -43.03 23.74
N PHE A 151 42.57 -41.76 23.40
CA PHE A 151 42.86 -41.24 22.06
C PHE A 151 44.20 -40.51 22.08
N ILE A 152 45.11 -40.95 21.21
CA ILE A 152 46.48 -40.42 21.07
C ILE A 152 46.63 -40.06 19.58
N ASP A 153 46.82 -38.78 19.26
CA ASP A 153 46.99 -38.23 17.90
C ASP A 153 46.15 -38.89 16.77
N GLY A 154 44.92 -38.42 16.54
CA GLY A 154 44.14 -38.80 15.35
C GLY A 154 42.82 -38.04 15.22
N GLN A 155 42.31 -37.91 13.99
CA GLN A 155 40.94 -37.45 13.76
C GLN A 155 39.96 -38.61 13.92
N VAL A 156 38.89 -38.39 14.70
CA VAL A 156 37.81 -39.37 14.87
C VAL A 156 36.46 -38.66 14.78
N SER A 157 35.57 -39.22 13.95
CA SER A 157 34.18 -38.79 13.77
C SER A 157 33.26 -39.90 14.28
N TRP A 158 32.50 -39.66 15.35
CA TRP A 158 31.56 -40.65 15.90
C TRP A 158 30.31 -40.03 16.55
N ALA A 159 29.30 -40.88 16.74
CA ALA A 159 28.23 -40.71 17.70
C ALA A 159 28.30 -41.89 18.71
N VAL A 160 28.41 -41.62 20.00
CA VAL A 160 28.29 -42.62 21.07
C VAL A 160 26.90 -42.50 21.66
N ILE A 161 26.18 -43.62 21.66
CA ILE A 161 24.91 -43.76 22.36
C ILE A 161 25.17 -44.70 23.55
N PRO A 162 25.26 -44.18 24.80
CA PRO A 162 25.32 -45.04 25.97
C PRO A 162 23.91 -45.61 26.21
N THR A 163 23.63 -46.77 25.62
CA THR A 163 22.35 -47.47 25.80
C THR A 163 22.30 -48.17 27.16
N PHE A 164 21.80 -47.45 28.17
CA PHE A 164 21.36 -48.04 29.44
C PHE A 164 20.05 -48.81 29.21
N ASP A 165 20.18 -50.11 28.92
CA ASP A 165 19.07 -51.04 28.78
C ASP A 165 18.38 -51.27 30.15
N ALA A 166 17.36 -50.47 30.44
CA ALA A 166 16.60 -50.49 31.69
C ALA A 166 15.60 -51.66 31.79
N ALA A 167 16.00 -52.86 31.36
CA ALA A 167 15.21 -54.09 31.43
C ALA A 167 15.42 -54.88 32.73
N GLY A 168 15.13 -54.25 33.88
CA GLY A 168 14.78 -54.98 35.12
C GLY A 168 15.90 -55.68 35.90
N GLY A 169 16.79 -54.91 36.54
CA GLY A 169 17.70 -55.43 37.58
C GLY A 169 18.56 -54.33 38.19
N GLY A 170 18.42 -54.08 39.50
CA GLY A 170 19.09 -52.96 40.17
C GLY A 170 20.60 -53.17 40.31
N PHE A 171 21.38 -52.46 39.51
CA PHE A 171 22.84 -52.31 39.62
C PHE A 171 23.22 -50.84 39.36
N GLY A 172 24.25 -50.34 40.04
CA GLY A 172 24.70 -48.95 39.89
C GLY A 172 25.51 -48.71 38.62
N PRO A 173 25.60 -47.45 38.13
CA PRO A 173 26.47 -47.10 37.01
C PRO A 173 27.95 -47.36 37.36
N GLY A 174 28.74 -47.75 36.35
CA GLY A 174 30.18 -47.97 36.50
C GLY A 174 30.99 -46.82 35.92
N ASP A 175 32.13 -46.52 36.55
CA ASP A 175 33.01 -45.41 36.17
C ASP A 175 33.70 -45.67 34.81
N GLY A 176 33.12 -45.14 33.74
CA GLY A 176 33.73 -45.06 32.41
C GLY A 176 34.38 -43.70 32.18
N ALA A 177 35.63 -43.67 31.71
CA ALA A 177 36.35 -42.43 31.40
C ALA A 177 36.84 -42.41 29.95
N ILE A 178 36.62 -41.29 29.27
CA ILE A 178 37.17 -40.98 27.94
C ILE A 178 38.27 -39.94 28.14
N ASN A 179 39.52 -40.31 27.81
CA ASN A 179 40.66 -39.40 27.95
C ASN A 179 41.13 -38.90 26.59
N PHE A 180 41.20 -37.57 26.44
CA PHE A 180 41.83 -36.90 25.31
C PHE A 180 43.22 -36.43 25.70
N THR A 181 44.22 -36.68 24.83
CA THR A 181 45.59 -36.20 25.03
C THR A 181 45.75 -34.83 24.35
N ALA A 182 46.52 -33.91 24.95
CA ALA A 182 46.76 -32.58 24.38
C ALA A 182 47.31 -32.68 22.95
N GLY A 183 46.65 -32.02 22.00
CA GLY A 183 46.96 -32.09 20.55
C GLY A 183 45.96 -32.89 19.71
N SER A 184 45.09 -33.70 20.33
CA SER A 184 44.03 -34.43 19.61
C SER A 184 42.84 -33.54 19.22
N THR A 185 42.25 -33.81 18.05
CA THR A 185 41.03 -33.14 17.55
C THR A 185 39.90 -34.16 17.38
N ALA A 186 38.78 -33.96 18.06
CA ALA A 186 37.59 -34.81 17.96
C ALA A 186 36.32 -33.94 18.00
N SER A 187 35.30 -34.32 17.22
CA SER A 187 33.97 -33.70 17.28
C SER A 187 32.95 -34.65 17.89
N LEU A 188 32.33 -34.25 18.99
CA LEU A 188 31.22 -34.98 19.60
C LEU A 188 29.90 -34.50 18.98
N THR A 189 29.25 -35.34 18.17
CA THR A 189 27.89 -35.06 17.67
C THR A 189 26.88 -35.87 18.47
N VAL A 190 26.10 -35.20 19.31
CA VAL A 190 24.95 -35.80 20.01
C VAL A 190 23.71 -35.62 19.13
N SER A 191 23.05 -36.72 18.76
CA SER A 191 21.79 -36.68 18.02
C SER A 191 20.68 -36.08 18.91
N THR A 192 19.99 -35.06 18.42
CA THR A 192 18.90 -34.38 19.14
C THR A 192 17.62 -35.22 19.27
N ALA A 193 17.56 -36.40 18.64
CA ALA A 193 16.35 -37.22 18.57
C ALA A 193 15.92 -37.91 19.89
N ASP A 194 16.82 -38.06 20.88
CA ASP A 194 16.57 -38.84 22.11
C ASP A 194 16.70 -38.03 23.43
N VAL A 195 16.92 -36.72 23.36
CA VAL A 195 17.26 -35.90 24.56
C VAL A 195 16.07 -35.68 25.51
N SER A 196 14.83 -35.85 25.05
CA SER A 196 13.61 -35.43 25.77
C SER A 196 13.15 -36.33 26.93
N THR A 197 13.98 -37.28 27.43
CA THR A 197 13.57 -38.22 28.50
C THR A 197 14.59 -38.46 29.62
N TYR A 198 15.75 -37.78 29.63
CA TYR A 198 16.86 -38.10 30.54
C TYR A 198 17.41 -36.90 31.34
N GLU A 199 16.54 -36.06 31.91
CA GLU A 199 16.96 -35.18 33.01
C GLU A 199 17.18 -35.96 34.31
N GLY A 200 18.37 -35.82 34.92
CA GLY A 200 18.61 -36.17 36.33
C GLY A 200 19.72 -37.17 36.66
N TRP A 201 20.54 -37.61 35.71
CA TRP A 201 21.56 -38.69 35.92
C TRP A 201 23.02 -38.28 35.64
N TRP A 202 23.37 -37.01 35.83
CA TRP A 202 24.76 -36.54 35.87
C TRP A 202 25.03 -35.89 37.22
N ASN A 203 26.04 -36.36 37.95
CA ASN A 203 26.44 -35.74 39.21
C ASN A 203 27.52 -34.68 38.94
N ALA A 204 27.60 -33.68 39.83
CA ALA A 204 28.65 -32.68 39.78
C ALA A 204 30.02 -33.33 40.04
N GLY A 205 30.78 -33.58 38.96
CA GLY A 205 32.11 -34.21 39.00
C GLY A 205 32.42 -35.15 37.83
N ASP A 206 31.42 -35.55 37.04
CA ASP A 206 31.57 -36.60 36.01
C ASP A 206 32.28 -36.12 34.72
N LEU A 207 32.51 -34.81 34.58
CA LEU A 207 33.39 -34.21 33.55
C LEU A 207 34.53 -33.43 34.25
N GLN A 208 35.74 -34.00 34.29
CA GLN A 208 36.92 -33.33 34.85
C GLN A 208 37.86 -32.83 33.76
N TYR A 209 38.15 -31.54 33.78
CA TYR A 209 39.29 -30.93 33.10
C TYR A 209 40.38 -30.67 34.16
N ASP A 210 41.57 -31.27 34.00
CA ASP A 210 42.71 -31.14 34.94
C ASP A 210 43.46 -29.79 34.76
N GLY A 211 42.68 -28.70 34.77
CA GLY A 211 43.16 -27.32 34.72
C GLY A 211 42.58 -26.56 35.91
N GLY A 212 43.26 -26.66 37.06
CA GLY A 212 42.69 -26.26 38.35
C GLY A 212 42.30 -24.78 38.47
N ASN A 213 40.99 -24.50 38.47
CA ASN A 213 40.34 -23.49 39.30
C ASN A 213 38.83 -23.77 39.34
N VAL A 214 38.22 -23.70 40.53
CA VAL A 214 36.81 -24.08 40.74
C VAL A 214 35.94 -22.84 40.91
N GLY A 215 35.07 -22.58 39.94
CA GLY A 215 33.97 -21.63 40.02
C GLY A 215 32.63 -22.37 39.91
N ASN A 216 31.56 -21.83 40.52
CA ASN A 216 30.22 -22.41 40.40
C ASN A 216 29.69 -22.20 38.98
N PHE A 217 29.29 -23.30 38.33
CA PHE A 217 28.62 -23.28 37.04
C PHE A 217 27.09 -23.30 37.24
N GLY A 218 26.47 -22.14 37.03
CA GLY A 218 25.08 -22.04 36.60
C GLY A 218 25.08 -21.61 35.13
N ASP A 219 24.25 -22.27 34.32
CA ASP A 219 24.03 -22.06 32.88
C ASP A 219 25.22 -22.26 31.91
N TYR A 220 25.19 -23.44 31.28
CA TYR A 220 25.48 -23.68 29.86
C TYR A 220 26.79 -23.19 29.23
N PHE A 221 27.94 -23.65 29.75
CA PHE A 221 29.17 -23.74 28.94
C PHE A 221 29.97 -25.01 29.19
N VAL A 222 30.53 -25.56 28.11
CA VAL A 222 31.78 -26.33 28.13
C VAL A 222 32.72 -25.69 27.12
N VAL A 223 33.93 -25.36 27.57
CA VAL A 223 34.99 -24.73 26.77
C VAL A 223 36.18 -25.68 26.73
N THR A 224 36.79 -25.86 25.55
CA THR A 224 38.24 -25.66 25.32
C THR A 224 38.56 -25.77 23.83
N GLY A 225 39.36 -24.83 23.29
CA GLY A 225 40.07 -24.99 22.00
C GLY A 225 39.52 -24.19 20.80
N GLU A 226 39.66 -22.86 20.86
CA GLU A 226 39.57 -21.89 19.74
C GLU A 226 38.26 -21.82 18.92
N THR A 227 37.54 -20.70 19.10
CA THR A 227 36.25 -20.31 18.47
C THR A 227 35.03 -21.16 18.80
N LEU A 228 34.38 -20.81 19.92
CA LEU A 228 33.03 -21.21 20.28
C LEU A 228 32.01 -20.25 19.63
N SER A 229 31.32 -20.68 18.57
CA SER A 229 30.20 -19.92 18.00
C SER A 229 28.91 -20.21 18.77
N VAL A 230 28.64 -19.41 19.80
CA VAL A 230 27.32 -19.39 20.47
C VAL A 230 26.32 -18.76 19.51
N ASN A 231 25.21 -19.43 19.26
CA ASN A 231 24.12 -18.91 18.43
C ASN A 231 23.26 -17.94 19.26
N LEU A 232 23.85 -16.79 19.61
CA LEU A 232 23.16 -15.70 20.30
C LEU A 232 22.01 -15.21 19.42
N ALA A 233 20.87 -14.89 20.03
CA ALA A 233 19.77 -14.27 19.32
C ALA A 233 20.25 -12.92 18.73
N THR A 234 20.18 -12.78 17.41
CA THR A 234 20.56 -11.55 16.70
C THR A 234 19.50 -10.45 16.82
N THR A 235 18.36 -10.76 17.42
CA THR A 235 17.29 -9.83 17.74
C THR A 235 16.85 -10.08 19.17
N LEU A 236 16.66 -9.00 19.92
CA LEU A 236 16.23 -9.01 21.30
C LEU A 236 15.01 -8.08 21.44
N ASP A 237 13.91 -8.61 21.98
CA ASP A 237 12.66 -7.87 22.19
C ASP A 237 12.64 -7.20 23.58
N TRP A 238 12.20 -5.94 23.64
CA TRP A 238 12.12 -5.16 24.88
C TRP A 238 10.90 -5.52 25.74
N ASP A 239 11.15 -6.02 26.96
CA ASP A 239 10.13 -6.29 28.00
C ASP A 239 10.74 -6.05 29.39
N PRO A 240 10.65 -4.83 29.97
CA PRO A 240 11.22 -4.51 31.28
C PRO A 240 10.42 -5.05 32.48
N GLY A 241 9.49 -6.00 32.29
CA GLY A 241 8.58 -6.45 33.37
C GLY A 241 8.18 -7.92 33.40
N ASP A 242 8.72 -8.81 32.54
CA ASP A 242 8.26 -10.21 32.36
C ASP A 242 6.72 -10.31 32.16
N THR A 243 6.09 -9.28 31.57
CA THR A 243 4.62 -9.19 31.42
C THR A 243 4.17 -8.88 29.98
N GLU A 244 4.96 -9.33 29.01
CA GLU A 244 4.59 -9.55 27.59
C GLU A 244 4.21 -8.28 26.79
N THR A 245 4.50 -7.08 27.29
CA THR A 245 3.92 -5.85 26.71
C THR A 245 4.83 -4.63 26.68
N GLY A 246 6.16 -4.77 26.72
CA GLY A 246 7.09 -3.63 26.60
C GLY A 246 6.93 -2.60 27.73
N GLY A 247 6.92 -1.31 27.40
CA GLY A 247 6.72 -0.21 28.36
C GLY A 247 8.01 0.50 28.76
N ALA A 248 7.99 1.17 29.91
CA ALA A 248 9.10 2.00 30.41
C ALA A 248 10.08 1.21 31.27
N GLY A 249 11.38 1.52 31.19
CA GLY A 249 12.44 0.83 31.92
C GLY A 249 13.85 1.34 31.61
N ASN A 250 14.87 0.70 32.18
CA ASN A 250 16.27 1.06 31.96
C ASN A 250 16.90 0.19 30.86
N TRP A 251 17.51 0.80 29.85
CA TRP A 251 18.43 0.10 28.96
C TRP A 251 19.83 0.24 29.56
N ASP A 252 20.30 -0.85 30.15
CA ASP A 252 21.59 -0.94 30.83
C ASP A 252 22.18 -2.35 30.61
N LEU A 253 23.41 -2.58 31.06
CA LEU A 253 24.12 -3.85 30.86
C LEU A 253 23.94 -4.86 32.01
N VAL A 254 23.06 -4.57 32.98
CA VAL A 254 22.91 -5.31 34.25
C VAL A 254 21.48 -5.75 34.58
N SER A 255 20.48 -5.23 33.86
CA SER A 255 19.06 -5.49 34.02
C SER A 255 18.53 -6.47 32.97
N ASN A 256 17.75 -7.46 33.40
CA ASN A 256 17.10 -8.43 32.52
C ASN A 256 15.81 -7.84 31.93
N ASN A 257 15.94 -7.01 30.89
CA ASN A 257 14.83 -6.31 30.23
C ASN A 257 14.61 -6.74 28.75
N TRP A 258 15.28 -7.81 28.31
CA TRP A 258 15.29 -8.26 26.92
C TRP A 258 14.87 -9.72 26.77
N GLN A 259 14.18 -10.09 25.70
CA GLN A 259 13.78 -11.48 25.39
C GLN A 259 14.43 -11.96 24.10
N ALA A 260 14.70 -13.26 23.98
CA ALA A 260 15.30 -13.85 22.77
C ALA A 260 14.28 -14.00 21.61
N ALA A 261 12.99 -13.96 21.93
CA ALA A 261 11.87 -13.84 21.02
C ALA A 261 10.68 -13.25 21.81
N PRO A 262 9.62 -12.76 21.15
CA PRO A 262 8.48 -12.18 21.85
C PRO A 262 7.80 -13.20 22.78
N ASN A 263 7.54 -12.78 24.02
CA ASN A 263 6.87 -13.55 25.06
C ASN A 263 7.66 -14.80 25.53
N THR A 264 8.99 -14.73 25.53
CA THR A 264 9.84 -15.79 26.11
C THR A 264 10.47 -15.35 27.43
N SER A 265 10.01 -15.94 28.53
CA SER A 265 10.66 -15.83 29.85
C SER A 265 11.70 -16.96 30.02
N PRO A 266 12.84 -16.75 30.70
CA PRO A 266 13.23 -15.52 31.39
C PRO A 266 13.78 -14.44 30.44
N ASN A 267 13.58 -13.18 30.83
CA ASN A 267 14.36 -12.08 30.30
C ASN A 267 15.88 -12.28 30.53
N GLN A 268 16.68 -11.66 29.66
CA GLN A 268 18.14 -11.66 29.65
C GLN A 268 18.71 -10.23 29.58
N LEU A 269 20.02 -10.11 29.77
CA LEU A 269 20.79 -8.87 29.68
C LEU A 269 21.00 -8.43 28.22
N TRP A 270 21.21 -7.12 28.00
CA TRP A 270 21.77 -6.60 26.75
C TRP A 270 23.26 -6.94 26.64
N THR A 271 23.58 -8.20 26.32
CA THR A 271 24.95 -8.67 26.16
C THR A 271 25.09 -9.67 25.00
N PRO A 272 26.19 -9.63 24.23
CA PRO A 272 27.30 -8.68 24.31
C PRO A 272 26.96 -7.33 23.64
N ASN A 273 27.31 -6.22 24.33
CA ASN A 273 27.11 -4.85 23.84
C ASN A 273 28.16 -4.48 22.76
N THR A 274 28.11 -5.17 21.62
CA THR A 274 29.12 -5.12 20.56
C THR A 274 28.57 -4.74 19.19
N GLY A 275 27.34 -4.21 19.11
CA GLY A 275 26.74 -3.80 17.84
C GLY A 275 26.38 -4.94 16.88
N ILE A 276 26.09 -6.13 17.41
CA ILE A 276 25.66 -7.31 16.63
C ILE A 276 24.21 -7.74 16.92
N GLN A 277 23.55 -7.03 17.83
CA GLN A 277 22.20 -7.34 18.32
C GLN A 277 21.23 -6.27 17.83
N THR A 278 20.10 -6.71 17.26
CA THR A 278 18.97 -5.86 16.94
C THR A 278 18.11 -5.66 18.18
N ALA A 279 17.81 -4.41 18.54
CA ALA A 279 16.89 -4.07 19.62
C ALA A 279 15.48 -3.86 19.06
N ALA A 280 14.51 -4.68 19.46
CA ALA A 280 13.15 -4.66 18.95
C ALA A 280 12.13 -4.11 19.95
N PHE A 281 11.37 -3.11 19.52
CA PHE A 281 10.36 -2.39 20.30
C PHE A 281 8.98 -2.57 19.65
N GLY A 282 8.34 -3.70 19.95
CA GLY A 282 7.02 -4.09 19.42
C GLY A 282 5.88 -4.13 20.44
N GLY A 283 6.15 -3.93 21.73
CA GLY A 283 5.15 -3.89 22.80
C GLY A 283 4.49 -2.50 22.97
N THR A 284 3.82 -2.27 24.10
CA THR A 284 3.34 -0.95 24.54
C THR A 284 4.51 0.04 24.59
N GLY A 285 4.33 1.23 24.00
CA GLY A 285 5.31 2.31 24.09
C GLY A 285 5.60 2.73 25.54
N GLY A 286 6.81 3.25 25.76
CA GLY A 286 7.23 3.81 27.03
C GLY A 286 8.59 4.51 26.93
N VAL A 287 8.97 5.16 28.03
CA VAL A 287 10.27 5.83 28.15
C VAL A 287 11.34 4.81 28.53
N VAL A 288 12.30 4.61 27.64
CA VAL A 288 13.44 3.70 27.78
C VAL A 288 14.66 4.55 28.13
N THR A 289 15.16 4.42 29.36
CA THR A 289 16.27 5.25 29.87
C THR A 289 17.60 4.52 29.71
N LEU A 290 18.47 5.02 28.84
CA LEU A 290 19.84 4.54 28.67
C LEU A 290 20.68 4.97 29.88
N VAL A 291 21.16 3.99 30.65
CA VAL A 291 22.00 4.21 31.84
C VAL A 291 23.48 3.96 31.54
N ASP A 292 23.76 3.00 30.65
CA ASP A 292 25.09 2.69 30.11
C ASP A 292 25.15 3.07 28.62
N ASP A 293 26.36 3.23 28.06
CA ASP A 293 26.54 3.43 26.61
C ASP A 293 26.09 2.19 25.84
N ILE A 294 25.13 2.34 24.92
CA ILE A 294 24.49 1.24 24.20
C ILE A 294 25.00 1.16 22.75
N VAL A 295 25.39 -0.04 22.32
CA VAL A 295 25.81 -0.36 20.95
C VAL A 295 24.93 -1.48 20.38
N ALA A 296 24.00 -1.11 19.51
CA ALA A 296 23.14 -2.01 18.75
C ALA A 296 23.61 -2.15 17.30
N ASP A 297 23.13 -3.20 16.62
CA ASP A 297 23.21 -3.28 15.16
C ASP A 297 22.09 -2.42 14.56
N VAL A 298 20.84 -2.86 14.75
CA VAL A 298 19.64 -2.14 14.29
C VAL A 298 18.69 -1.93 15.47
N ILE A 299 18.00 -0.79 15.50
CA ILE A 299 16.82 -0.58 16.35
C ILE A 299 15.59 -0.74 15.47
N THR A 300 14.66 -1.63 15.84
CA THR A 300 13.37 -1.78 15.15
C THR A 300 12.24 -1.30 16.05
N VAL A 301 11.39 -0.40 15.54
CA VAL A 301 10.21 0.08 16.28
C VAL A 301 8.96 -0.14 15.44
N THR A 302 8.10 -1.05 15.91
CA THR A 302 6.87 -1.43 15.21
C THR A 302 5.61 -0.92 15.91
N ALA A 303 5.68 -0.59 17.20
CA ALA A 303 4.58 -0.03 17.99
C ALA A 303 4.86 1.43 18.43
N PRO A 304 3.82 2.27 18.58
CA PRO A 304 3.99 3.70 18.83
C PRO A 304 4.26 4.02 20.31
N GLY A 305 4.84 5.21 20.55
CA GLY A 305 4.96 5.81 21.87
C GLY A 305 6.23 5.44 22.63
N TYR A 306 7.29 4.97 21.95
CA TYR A 306 8.60 4.79 22.53
C TYR A 306 9.44 6.07 22.50
N GLU A 307 10.09 6.38 23.61
CA GLU A 307 11.13 7.41 23.72
C GLU A 307 12.41 6.75 24.25
N LEU A 308 13.53 6.86 23.52
CA LEU A 308 14.86 6.50 24.01
C LEU A 308 15.53 7.74 24.61
N THR A 309 15.74 7.78 25.92
CA THR A 309 16.24 8.96 26.64
C THR A 309 17.41 8.60 27.56
N GLY A 310 18.10 9.57 28.14
CA GLY A 310 19.15 9.33 29.15
C GLY A 310 20.47 10.04 28.86
N PRO A 311 21.41 10.05 29.84
CA PRO A 311 22.69 10.73 29.71
C PRO A 311 23.76 9.90 28.96
N ALA A 312 23.55 8.60 28.78
CA ALA A 312 24.48 7.72 28.09
C ALA A 312 24.23 7.69 26.57
N SER A 313 25.24 7.33 25.80
CA SER A 313 25.20 7.43 24.34
C SER A 313 24.55 6.21 23.67
N LEU A 314 23.91 6.46 22.52
CA LEU A 314 23.35 5.43 21.65
C LEU A 314 24.13 5.33 20.33
N SER A 315 24.63 4.14 20.03
CA SER A 315 25.29 3.80 18.77
C SER A 315 24.51 2.69 18.07
N ALA A 316 24.15 2.87 16.81
CA ALA A 316 23.51 1.84 15.97
C ALA A 316 23.91 2.00 14.50
N ASN A 317 23.99 0.89 13.75
CA ASN A 317 24.13 0.91 12.29
C ASN A 317 22.82 1.35 11.60
N GLY A 318 21.67 1.15 12.27
CA GLY A 318 20.39 1.58 11.71
C GLY A 318 19.24 1.73 12.71
N ILE A 319 18.25 2.52 12.32
CA ILE A 319 16.95 2.64 12.98
C ILE A 319 15.88 2.39 11.91
N SER A 320 15.04 1.38 12.10
CA SER A 320 14.01 0.94 11.16
C SER A 320 12.62 1.02 11.82
N THR A 321 11.76 1.92 11.36
CA THR A 321 10.52 2.25 12.07
C THR A 321 9.27 2.18 11.20
N THR A 322 8.23 1.50 11.70
CA THR A 322 6.86 1.55 11.16
C THR A 322 5.87 2.27 12.09
N SER A 323 6.33 2.66 13.28
CA SER A 323 5.67 3.58 14.21
C SER A 323 6.67 4.65 14.67
N ASP A 324 6.20 5.85 15.02
CA ASP A 324 7.10 6.96 15.36
C ASP A 324 7.94 6.68 16.62
N LEU A 325 9.19 7.16 16.61
CA LEU A 325 10.16 7.03 17.70
C LEU A 325 10.79 8.39 18.03
N THR A 326 10.88 8.72 19.32
CA THR A 326 11.69 9.86 19.80
C THR A 326 13.01 9.36 20.39
N VAL A 327 14.12 10.00 20.04
CA VAL A 327 15.46 9.75 20.60
C VAL A 327 15.98 11.04 21.24
N SER A 328 15.88 11.07 22.57
CA SER A 328 16.34 12.11 23.48
C SER A 328 17.67 11.76 24.17
N ALA A 329 18.22 10.57 23.93
CA ALA A 329 19.59 10.19 24.28
C ALA A 329 20.59 10.71 23.21
N PRO A 330 21.80 11.15 23.59
CA PRO A 330 22.81 11.59 22.62
C PRO A 330 23.29 10.42 21.75
N LEU A 331 23.41 10.63 20.43
CA LEU A 331 24.06 9.65 19.55
C LEU A 331 25.57 9.61 19.80
N GLY A 332 26.18 8.44 19.62
CA GLY A 332 27.61 8.21 19.82
C GLY A 332 28.13 7.02 19.02
N GLY A 333 29.36 6.60 19.33
CA GLY A 333 30.07 5.55 18.59
C GLY A 333 30.76 6.06 17.32
N THR A 334 31.15 5.12 16.45
CA THR A 334 31.79 5.40 15.14
C THR A 334 31.13 4.60 14.00
N LEU A 335 29.82 4.36 14.12
CA LEU A 335 29.04 3.57 13.18
C LEU A 335 28.12 4.52 12.39
N PRO A 336 28.09 4.47 11.05
CA PRO A 336 27.17 5.26 10.26
C PRO A 336 25.72 4.79 10.52
N LEU A 337 24.79 5.72 10.61
CA LEU A 337 23.42 5.45 11.05
C LEU A 337 22.45 5.49 9.85
N SER A 338 21.82 4.37 9.52
CA SER A 338 20.78 4.33 8.49
C SER A 338 19.36 4.39 9.07
N LYS A 339 18.62 5.48 8.79
CA LYS A 339 17.17 5.57 9.04
C LYS A 339 16.41 4.91 7.89
N SER A 340 15.55 3.93 8.21
CA SER A 340 14.66 3.25 7.28
C SER A 340 13.25 3.07 7.84
N GLY A 341 12.34 2.55 7.03
CA GLY A 341 10.93 2.37 7.39
C GLY A 341 10.11 3.66 7.23
N SER A 342 8.79 3.53 7.18
CA SER A 342 7.88 4.61 6.77
C SER A 342 7.59 5.69 7.83
N ALA A 343 7.90 5.43 9.10
CA ALA A 343 7.56 6.33 10.20
C ALA A 343 8.65 7.39 10.47
N THR A 344 8.33 8.33 11.37
CA THR A 344 9.23 9.41 11.81
C THR A 344 10.19 8.93 12.88
N VAL A 345 11.42 9.44 12.85
CA VAL A 345 12.36 9.39 13.98
C VAL A 345 12.74 10.82 14.35
N THR A 346 12.47 11.21 15.59
CA THR A 346 12.74 12.56 16.10
C THR A 346 13.98 12.56 16.98
N LEU A 347 15.03 13.28 16.57
CA LEU A 347 16.28 13.44 17.31
C LEU A 347 16.28 14.79 18.06
N THR A 348 16.17 14.73 19.39
CA THR A 348 16.04 15.93 20.25
C THR A 348 17.33 16.26 21.02
N ALA A 349 18.26 15.31 21.12
CA ALA A 349 19.48 15.42 21.92
C ALA A 349 20.59 16.28 21.30
N ASP A 350 21.52 16.75 22.14
CA ASP A 350 22.84 17.20 21.68
C ASP A 350 23.72 15.99 21.37
N SER A 351 23.85 15.69 20.08
CA SER A 351 24.70 14.65 19.50
C SER A 351 25.88 15.25 18.72
N THR A 352 26.40 16.41 19.15
CA THR A 352 27.59 17.04 18.53
C THR A 352 28.84 16.16 18.54
N ALA A 353 28.89 15.15 19.41
CA ALA A 353 29.98 14.16 19.47
C ALA A 353 29.88 13.05 18.40
N TYR A 354 28.70 12.82 17.82
CA TYR A 354 28.50 11.86 16.73
C TYR A 354 28.92 12.50 15.40
N THR A 355 30.03 12.04 14.81
CA THR A 355 30.65 12.68 13.63
C THR A 355 30.51 11.90 12.33
N ASP A 356 30.00 10.67 12.37
CA ASP A 356 29.79 9.84 11.18
C ASP A 356 28.51 10.23 10.41
N GLU A 357 28.31 9.64 9.24
CA GLU A 357 27.18 9.96 8.36
C GLU A 357 25.87 9.31 8.83
N ILE A 358 24.79 10.10 8.81
CA ILE A 358 23.41 9.60 8.92
C ILE A 358 22.80 9.56 7.52
N THR A 359 22.32 8.38 7.10
CA THR A 359 21.60 8.20 5.83
C THR A 359 20.11 7.98 6.09
N VAL A 360 19.26 8.88 5.59
CA VAL A 360 17.80 8.72 5.63
C VAL A 360 17.35 8.02 4.35
N ALA A 361 17.25 6.69 4.40
CA ALA A 361 16.89 5.83 3.27
C ALA A 361 15.37 5.74 3.06
N SER A 362 14.54 6.01 4.08
CA SER A 362 13.07 6.06 3.96
C SER A 362 12.38 6.66 5.20
N GLY A 363 11.15 7.14 4.99
CA GLY A 363 10.34 7.80 6.01
C GLY A 363 10.84 9.21 6.32
N THR A 364 10.59 9.67 7.54
CA THR A 364 10.99 11.01 7.99
C THR A 364 12.07 10.92 9.06
N LEU A 365 13.10 11.76 8.94
CA LEU A 365 13.97 12.14 10.06
C LEU A 365 13.58 13.56 10.51
N GLU A 366 13.33 13.75 11.79
CA GLU A 366 13.09 15.07 12.39
C GLU A 366 14.27 15.40 13.31
N ILE A 367 14.86 16.59 13.15
CA ILE A 367 15.99 17.04 13.95
C ILE A 367 15.58 18.31 14.68
N THR A 368 15.42 18.23 16.00
CA THR A 368 15.23 19.41 16.88
C THR A 368 16.43 19.64 17.81
N GLY A 369 17.32 18.64 17.93
CA GLY A 369 18.58 18.72 18.65
C GLY A 369 19.76 19.23 17.81
N GLN A 370 20.96 18.74 18.12
CA GLN A 370 22.19 19.07 17.39
C GLN A 370 22.91 17.79 16.96
N LEU A 371 23.46 17.75 15.74
CA LEU A 371 24.23 16.62 15.20
C LEU A 371 25.63 17.08 14.79
N GLY A 372 26.66 16.28 15.10
CA GLY A 372 28.03 16.57 14.67
C GLY A 372 28.32 16.17 13.21
N GLY A 373 27.73 15.07 12.76
CA GLY A 373 28.00 14.41 11.49
C GLY A 373 27.25 15.00 10.29
N ALA A 374 27.49 14.39 9.13
CA ALA A 374 26.77 14.69 7.90
C ALA A 374 25.41 13.97 7.85
N VAL A 375 24.45 14.53 7.11
CA VAL A 375 23.14 13.92 6.85
C VAL A 375 22.95 13.82 5.34
N THR A 376 22.65 12.62 4.84
CA THR A 376 22.28 12.37 3.45
C THR A 376 20.86 11.82 3.42
N VAL A 377 19.97 12.47 2.67
CA VAL A 377 18.56 12.09 2.54
C VAL A 377 18.36 11.52 1.14
N SER A 378 18.03 10.23 1.04
CA SER A 378 17.87 9.55 -0.25
C SER A 378 16.64 10.03 -1.02
N ASP A 379 16.60 9.70 -2.32
CA ASP A 379 15.50 10.08 -3.21
C ASP A 379 14.12 9.67 -2.64
N GLY A 380 13.24 10.65 -2.43
CA GLY A 380 11.89 10.45 -1.87
C GLY A 380 11.79 10.25 -0.35
N ALA A 381 12.90 10.27 0.39
CA ALA A 381 12.86 10.35 1.86
C ALA A 381 12.66 11.79 2.35
N THR A 382 12.26 11.98 3.61
CA THR A 382 11.93 13.30 4.18
C THR A 382 12.85 13.67 5.35
N LEU A 383 13.25 14.94 5.41
CA LEU A 383 13.89 15.57 6.56
C LEU A 383 13.00 16.72 7.09
N SER A 384 13.02 16.95 8.39
CA SER A 384 12.18 17.94 9.07
C SER A 384 12.84 18.47 10.35
N GLY A 385 12.24 19.48 10.96
CA GLY A 385 12.70 20.07 12.22
C GLY A 385 13.67 21.24 12.05
N GLU A 386 14.12 21.75 13.19
CA GLU A 386 14.68 23.10 13.37
C GLU A 386 16.11 23.09 13.94
N GLY A 387 16.72 21.90 14.03
CA GLY A 387 17.98 21.67 14.72
C GLY A 387 19.23 22.11 13.95
N LEU A 388 20.38 21.67 14.45
CA LEU A 388 21.69 21.94 13.84
C LEU A 388 22.30 20.64 13.27
N VAL A 389 22.74 20.68 12.02
CA VAL A 389 23.64 19.69 11.41
C VAL A 389 25.00 20.35 11.22
N ALA A 390 25.98 20.01 12.06
CA ALA A 390 27.33 20.58 11.95
C ALA A 390 28.11 20.03 10.74
N GLY A 391 27.74 18.85 10.23
CA GLY A 391 28.22 18.35 8.94
C GLY A 391 27.46 18.92 7.73
N SER A 392 27.71 18.33 6.56
CA SER A 392 26.96 18.64 5.34
C SER A 392 25.58 17.99 5.34
N LEU A 393 24.58 18.69 4.81
CA LEU A 393 23.30 18.13 4.41
C LEU A 393 23.29 17.90 2.89
N THR A 394 23.00 16.67 2.47
CA THR A 394 22.76 16.27 1.08
C THR A 394 21.29 15.89 0.91
N LEU A 395 20.59 16.50 -0.04
CA LEU A 395 19.20 16.19 -0.38
C LEU A 395 19.12 15.53 -1.76
N GLY A 396 18.67 14.28 -1.79
CA GLY A 396 18.58 13.44 -2.96
C GLY A 396 19.86 12.65 -3.24
N ASP A 397 19.68 11.54 -3.94
CA ASP A 397 20.73 10.80 -4.64
C ASP A 397 20.82 11.25 -6.12
N SER A 398 19.65 11.52 -6.73
CA SER A 398 19.55 11.92 -8.15
C SER A 398 18.25 12.62 -8.55
N LEU A 399 17.14 12.31 -7.90
CA LEU A 399 15.81 12.87 -8.15
C LEU A 399 15.48 14.01 -7.18
N GLY A 400 15.93 13.89 -5.93
CA GLY A 400 15.69 14.85 -4.86
C GLY A 400 14.99 14.24 -3.65
N ALA A 401 15.12 14.91 -2.51
CA ALA A 401 14.51 14.54 -1.23
C ALA A 401 13.52 15.62 -0.76
N SER A 402 12.69 15.29 0.23
CA SER A 402 11.71 16.21 0.79
C SER A 402 12.22 16.92 2.05
N LEU A 403 11.89 18.20 2.20
CA LEU A 403 11.98 18.99 3.42
C LEU A 403 10.56 19.32 3.90
N LEU A 404 10.21 19.02 5.15
CA LEU A 404 8.98 19.49 5.76
C LEU A 404 9.24 20.78 6.55
N LEU A 405 8.58 21.86 6.14
CA LEU A 405 8.64 23.17 6.81
C LEU A 405 7.61 23.23 7.95
N ASP A 406 8.04 23.64 9.15
CA ASP A 406 7.13 24.11 10.20
C ASP A 406 7.02 25.65 10.14
N PRO A 407 5.86 26.22 9.75
CA PRO A 407 5.68 27.66 9.69
C PRO A 407 5.31 28.30 11.04
N THR A 408 5.17 27.52 12.12
CA THR A 408 4.64 28.00 13.42
C THR A 408 5.69 28.60 14.36
N THR A 409 6.96 28.41 14.02
CA THR A 409 8.13 28.52 14.92
C THR A 409 9.18 29.54 14.44
N GLU A 410 8.86 30.33 13.40
CA GLU A 410 9.77 31.29 12.76
C GLU A 410 10.56 32.20 13.73
N PRO A 411 11.91 32.32 13.58
CA PRO A 411 12.76 31.75 12.54
C PRO A 411 13.43 30.42 12.95
N GLY A 412 12.62 29.38 13.17
CA GLY A 412 13.05 28.02 13.52
C GLY A 412 13.67 27.21 12.36
N ALA A 413 14.49 27.83 11.52
CA ALA A 413 15.04 27.13 10.36
C ALA A 413 16.15 26.13 10.74
N LEU A 414 16.05 24.91 10.19
CA LEU A 414 17.13 23.93 10.15
C LEU A 414 18.44 24.62 9.74
N THR A 415 19.51 24.40 10.51
CA THR A 415 20.81 25.02 10.25
C THR A 415 21.85 23.96 9.90
N VAL A 416 22.57 24.13 8.79
CA VAL A 416 23.56 23.16 8.28
C VAL A 416 24.91 23.84 8.00
N SER A 417 26.04 23.13 8.07
CA SER A 417 27.32 23.78 7.70
C SER A 417 27.51 23.89 6.20
N SER A 418 27.04 22.91 5.42
CA SER A 418 27.02 22.95 3.96
C SER A 418 25.78 22.26 3.40
N LEU A 419 25.16 22.84 2.37
CA LEU A 419 24.00 22.29 1.67
C LEU A 419 24.40 21.76 0.29
N ALA A 420 23.92 20.57 -0.08
CA ALA A 420 24.07 19.97 -1.40
C ALA A 420 22.72 19.44 -1.89
N LEU A 421 22.34 19.78 -3.12
CA LEU A 421 21.14 19.25 -3.78
C LEU A 421 21.54 18.35 -4.95
N ASN A 422 20.89 17.19 -5.07
CA ASN A 422 21.04 16.23 -6.15
C ASN A 422 19.66 15.91 -6.74
N GLY A 423 19.22 16.73 -7.70
CA GLY A 423 17.84 16.74 -8.19
C GLY A 423 17.01 17.84 -7.51
N THR A 424 15.69 17.75 -7.60
CA THR A 424 14.76 18.77 -7.12
C THR A 424 14.30 18.46 -5.70
N ALA A 425 14.72 19.28 -4.72
CA ALA A 425 14.28 19.13 -3.34
C ALA A 425 12.84 19.63 -3.17
N THR A 426 11.94 18.77 -2.68
CA THR A 426 10.53 19.12 -2.47
C THR A 426 10.35 19.77 -1.09
N VAL A 427 9.90 21.02 -1.04
CA VAL A 427 9.50 21.71 0.20
C VAL A 427 8.02 21.46 0.45
N LEU A 428 7.73 20.60 1.42
CA LEU A 428 6.37 20.30 1.88
C LEU A 428 5.95 21.39 2.88
N VAL A 429 4.82 22.05 2.60
CA VAL A 429 4.23 23.10 3.45
C VAL A 429 2.78 22.78 3.83
N PRO A 430 2.28 23.23 5.00
CA PRO A 430 0.86 23.12 5.35
C PRO A 430 -0.03 23.89 4.37
N SER A 431 -1.22 23.36 4.06
CA SER A 431 -2.14 23.97 3.10
C SER A 431 -2.81 25.27 3.59
N ASP A 432 -2.67 25.58 4.89
CA ASP A 432 -3.11 26.79 5.55
C ASP A 432 -1.96 27.78 5.88
N LEU A 433 -0.81 27.65 5.19
CA LEU A 433 0.31 28.57 5.28
C LEU A 433 -0.15 30.04 5.19
N ALA A 434 0.30 30.87 6.12
CA ALA A 434 -0.02 32.29 6.11
C ALA A 434 0.88 33.05 5.11
N VAL A 435 0.39 34.17 4.58
CA VAL A 435 1.20 35.07 3.75
C VAL A 435 2.40 35.56 4.56
N GLY A 436 3.62 35.36 4.05
CA GLY A 436 4.85 35.61 4.81
C GLY A 436 6.13 35.21 4.10
N ILE A 437 7.25 35.44 4.80
CA ILE A 437 8.58 34.95 4.42
C ILE A 437 8.98 33.93 5.47
N TYR A 438 9.35 32.74 5.00
CA TYR A 438 9.76 31.59 5.81
C TYR A 438 11.19 31.18 5.47
N THR A 439 11.95 30.72 6.45
CA THR A 439 13.32 30.25 6.21
C THR A 439 13.34 28.72 6.17
N ILE A 440 13.63 28.15 5.00
CA ILE A 440 13.62 26.69 4.80
C ILE A 440 14.87 26.06 5.43
N VAL A 441 16.04 26.63 5.17
CA VAL A 441 17.32 26.15 5.70
C VAL A 441 18.35 27.27 5.74
N ASN A 442 19.07 27.39 6.87
CA ASN A 442 20.28 28.20 6.98
C ASN A 442 21.50 27.33 6.63
N TYR A 443 22.46 27.85 5.87
CA TYR A 443 23.65 27.11 5.50
C TYR A 443 24.93 27.95 5.55
N GLY A 444 26.07 27.32 5.85
CA GLY A 444 27.40 27.98 5.80
C GLY A 444 28.00 28.05 4.39
N SER A 445 27.76 27.04 3.54
CA SER A 445 28.11 27.04 2.11
C SER A 445 27.12 26.24 1.27
N PHE A 446 26.89 26.66 0.03
CA PHE A 446 26.13 25.89 -0.97
C PHE A 446 27.13 25.12 -1.84
N ALA A 447 27.19 23.79 -1.69
CA ALA A 447 28.18 22.92 -2.33
C ALA A 447 27.77 22.46 -3.75
N SER A 448 26.49 22.17 -3.95
CA SER A 448 25.88 21.83 -5.25
C SER A 448 24.40 22.19 -5.28
N GLY A 449 23.89 22.53 -6.46
CA GLY A 449 22.52 23.04 -6.64
C GLY A 449 22.40 24.55 -6.52
N THR A 450 21.17 25.03 -6.57
CA THR A 450 20.75 26.44 -6.56
C THR A 450 19.36 26.57 -5.93
N ALA A 451 18.88 27.80 -5.71
CA ALA A 451 17.49 28.06 -5.33
C ALA A 451 16.44 27.52 -6.32
N ALA A 452 16.79 27.33 -7.60
CA ALA A 452 15.88 26.80 -8.62
C ALA A 452 15.71 25.27 -8.56
N ASP A 453 16.54 24.59 -7.77
CA ASP A 453 16.44 23.14 -7.52
C ASP A 453 15.54 22.82 -6.31
N PHE A 454 14.67 23.77 -5.91
CA PHE A 454 13.59 23.56 -4.93
C PHE A 454 12.22 23.70 -5.59
N GLU A 455 11.31 22.78 -5.26
CA GLU A 455 9.90 22.80 -5.67
C GLU A 455 9.02 22.82 -4.42
N VAL A 456 7.99 23.67 -4.38
CA VAL A 456 7.12 23.82 -3.20
C VAL A 456 5.78 23.13 -3.44
N VAL A 457 5.37 22.27 -2.50
CA VAL A 457 4.15 21.48 -2.60
C VAL A 457 3.34 21.61 -1.31
N GLY A 458 2.03 21.82 -1.46
CA GLY A 458 1.06 21.86 -0.35
C GLY A 458 0.13 23.08 -0.36
N VAL A 459 0.53 24.17 -1.03
CA VAL A 459 -0.25 25.42 -1.14
C VAL A 459 -0.47 25.83 -2.59
N LEU A 460 -1.48 26.67 -2.81
CA LEU A 460 -1.76 27.37 -4.06
C LEU A 460 -1.44 28.87 -3.90
N GLY A 461 -1.15 29.56 -4.99
CA GLY A 461 -0.83 30.99 -5.04
C GLY A 461 0.62 31.28 -5.40
N ARG A 462 1.04 32.53 -5.18
CA ARG A 462 2.38 33.03 -5.51
C ARG A 462 3.43 32.53 -4.52
N ILE A 463 4.47 31.92 -5.07
CA ILE A 463 5.59 31.32 -4.35
C ILE A 463 6.88 31.80 -5.01
N THR A 464 7.83 32.28 -4.21
CA THR A 464 9.19 32.58 -4.65
C THR A 464 10.19 31.92 -3.71
N ILE A 465 11.10 31.10 -4.25
CA ILE A 465 12.28 30.61 -3.52
C ILE A 465 13.45 31.55 -3.83
N ASN A 466 14.14 32.02 -2.80
CA ASN A 466 15.31 32.88 -2.94
C ASN A 466 16.49 32.41 -2.07
N ASP A 467 17.69 32.51 -2.66
CA ASP A 467 18.97 32.33 -2.00
C ASP A 467 19.47 33.68 -1.44
N THR A 468 19.74 33.77 -0.15
CA THR A 468 20.25 34.99 0.52
C THR A 468 21.78 35.07 0.59
N GLY A 469 22.49 34.03 0.16
CA GLY A 469 23.91 33.78 0.36
C GLY A 469 24.25 33.01 1.64
N SER A 470 23.28 32.83 2.55
CA SER A 470 23.42 32.06 3.80
C SER A 470 22.15 31.31 4.23
N SER A 471 21.06 31.46 3.48
CA SER A 471 19.81 30.73 3.72
C SER A 471 18.98 30.62 2.45
N ILE A 472 18.14 29.58 2.40
CA ILE A 472 17.06 29.45 1.42
C ILE A 472 15.78 29.92 2.08
N THR A 473 15.11 30.88 1.44
CA THR A 473 13.86 31.47 1.93
C THR A 473 12.71 31.23 0.96
N LEU A 474 11.56 30.88 1.52
CA LEU A 474 10.26 30.83 0.85
C LEU A 474 9.52 32.15 1.09
N THR A 475 9.18 32.88 0.04
CA THR A 475 8.16 33.94 0.12
C THR A 475 6.85 33.39 -0.43
N TYR A 476 5.80 33.44 0.38
CA TYR A 476 4.45 33.06 0.00
C TYR A 476 3.55 34.29 0.06
N ASP A 477 3.13 34.78 -1.10
CA ASP A 477 2.28 35.98 -1.24
C ASP A 477 0.78 35.64 -1.28
N GLY A 478 0.43 34.36 -1.18
CA GLY A 478 -0.94 33.87 -1.23
C GLY A 478 -1.54 33.86 -2.64
N VAL A 479 -2.85 33.58 -2.69
CA VAL A 479 -3.69 33.80 -3.88
C VAL A 479 -4.15 35.26 -3.92
N GLN A 480 -4.33 35.82 -5.11
CA GLN A 480 -4.76 37.21 -5.31
C GLN A 480 -6.00 37.31 -6.20
N ASP A 481 -6.75 38.40 -6.04
CA ASP A 481 -7.78 38.82 -7.00
C ASP A 481 -7.10 39.69 -8.06
N ILE A 482 -6.93 39.16 -9.28
CA ILE A 482 -6.17 39.79 -10.37
C ILE A 482 -7.07 40.11 -11.57
N THR A 483 -6.74 41.16 -12.32
CA THR A 483 -7.48 41.58 -13.50
C THR A 483 -6.65 41.40 -14.76
N TRP A 484 -7.28 40.91 -15.82
CA TRP A 484 -6.71 40.75 -17.15
C TRP A 484 -6.61 42.11 -17.85
N ILE A 485 -5.37 42.50 -18.17
CA ILE A 485 -5.03 43.79 -18.77
C ILE A 485 -4.25 43.67 -20.09
N ASN A 486 -3.91 42.44 -20.54
CA ASN A 486 -3.18 42.12 -21.77
C ASN A 486 -2.02 43.10 -22.09
N SER A 487 -1.26 43.51 -21.07
CA SER A 487 -0.34 44.64 -21.19
C SER A 487 0.90 44.34 -22.03
N SER A 488 1.24 43.06 -22.24
CA SER A 488 2.24 42.66 -23.23
C SER A 488 1.71 42.67 -24.67
N GLY A 489 0.37 42.63 -24.83
CA GLY A 489 -0.30 42.46 -26.11
C GLY A 489 -0.17 41.06 -26.71
N SER A 490 0.33 40.08 -25.94
CA SER A 490 0.53 38.70 -26.40
C SER A 490 -0.78 37.93 -26.51
N GLY A 491 -1.77 38.27 -25.68
CA GLY A 491 -3.02 37.52 -25.55
C GLY A 491 -2.87 36.15 -24.89
N PHE A 492 -1.71 35.79 -24.35
CA PHE A 492 -1.54 34.52 -23.63
C PHE A 492 -2.03 34.60 -22.18
N TRP A 493 -2.53 33.49 -21.65
CA TRP A 493 -2.71 33.25 -20.23
C TRP A 493 -1.97 31.95 -19.91
N SER A 494 -0.88 32.05 -19.15
CA SER A 494 -0.06 30.91 -18.70
C SER A 494 0.09 30.93 -17.17
N VAL A 495 0.81 29.95 -16.61
CA VAL A 495 1.17 29.93 -15.19
C VAL A 495 2.60 30.41 -15.04
N GLY A 496 2.82 31.41 -14.19
CA GLY A 496 4.16 31.85 -13.80
C GLY A 496 4.88 32.76 -14.81
N GLY A 497 6.09 33.17 -14.42
CA GLY A 497 6.76 34.37 -14.95
C GLY A 497 7.51 34.23 -16.27
N ASP A 498 6.89 33.66 -17.31
CA ASP A 498 7.47 33.73 -18.66
C ASP A 498 7.51 35.19 -19.19
N LEU A 499 8.42 35.52 -20.10
CA LEU A 499 8.59 36.91 -20.57
C LEU A 499 7.46 37.41 -21.50
N PHE A 500 6.39 36.64 -21.69
CA PHE A 500 5.30 36.90 -22.63
C PHE A 500 3.93 37.06 -21.94
N ASP A 501 3.73 36.58 -20.71
CA ASP A 501 2.46 36.69 -19.96
C ASP A 501 2.43 37.80 -18.87
N SER A 502 3.05 38.96 -19.11
CA SER A 502 2.81 40.15 -18.26
C SER A 502 1.44 40.79 -18.54
N ASN A 503 0.37 40.00 -18.43
CA ASN A 503 -1.00 40.36 -18.80
C ASN A 503 -1.95 40.58 -17.62
N TRP A 504 -1.45 40.50 -16.39
CA TRP A 504 -2.24 40.57 -15.15
C TRP A 504 -1.88 41.77 -14.27
N THR A 505 -2.82 42.23 -13.44
CA THR A 505 -2.60 43.32 -12.46
C THR A 505 -1.88 42.91 -11.17
N SER A 506 -1.37 41.68 -11.10
CA SER A 506 -0.58 41.17 -9.98
C SER A 506 0.74 41.93 -9.80
N THR A 507 1.38 41.75 -8.65
CA THR A 507 2.67 42.38 -8.31
C THR A 507 3.83 41.94 -9.19
N ASP A 508 3.77 40.72 -9.71
CA ASP A 508 4.72 40.11 -10.65
C ASP A 508 4.29 40.28 -12.13
N GLY A 509 2.99 40.49 -12.38
CA GLY A 509 2.38 40.64 -13.70
C GLY A 509 1.76 39.36 -14.27
N TYR A 510 1.83 38.24 -13.54
CA TYR A 510 1.48 36.89 -13.99
C TYR A 510 0.26 36.30 -13.25
N PHE A 511 -0.28 35.20 -13.77
CA PHE A 511 -1.24 34.35 -13.06
C PHE A 511 -0.53 33.23 -12.28
N SER A 512 -1.07 32.89 -11.12
CA SER A 512 -0.70 31.73 -10.29
C SER A 512 -1.94 30.91 -9.95
N ASN A 513 -1.80 29.59 -9.90
CA ASN A 513 -2.94 28.71 -9.59
C ASN A 513 -3.55 29.03 -8.23
N GLY A 514 -4.88 29.02 -8.17
CA GLY A 514 -5.65 29.49 -7.02
C GLY A 514 -5.97 30.99 -7.01
N ASP A 515 -5.38 31.82 -7.88
CA ASP A 515 -5.83 33.21 -8.05
C ASP A 515 -7.30 33.27 -8.51
N SER A 516 -8.02 34.33 -8.11
CA SER A 516 -9.28 34.72 -8.75
C SER A 516 -8.97 35.68 -9.89
N VAL A 517 -9.42 35.36 -11.10
CA VAL A 517 -9.17 36.20 -12.29
C VAL A 517 -10.42 36.96 -12.70
N ARG A 518 -10.23 38.20 -13.14
CA ARG A 518 -11.28 39.13 -13.58
C ARG A 518 -10.99 39.65 -14.98
N PHE A 519 -11.99 39.60 -15.86
CA PHE A 519 -12.00 40.22 -17.18
C PHE A 519 -13.02 41.36 -17.14
N ASP A 520 -12.58 42.62 -17.19
CA ASP A 520 -13.40 43.80 -16.83
C ASP A 520 -13.56 44.84 -17.95
N ASP A 521 -13.52 44.37 -19.20
CA ASP A 521 -13.51 45.18 -20.43
C ASP A 521 -12.28 46.09 -20.66
N THR A 522 -11.27 46.09 -19.78
CA THR A 522 -10.07 46.91 -20.00
C THR A 522 -9.19 46.41 -21.15
N ALA A 523 -9.20 45.10 -21.42
CA ALA A 523 -8.38 44.46 -22.46
C ALA A 523 -9.10 43.30 -23.18
N PRO A 524 -10.14 43.58 -24.00
CA PRO A 524 -10.89 42.56 -24.72
C PRO A 524 -10.17 42.01 -25.96
N GLY A 525 -10.68 40.90 -26.50
CA GLY A 525 -10.13 40.19 -27.65
C GLY A 525 -9.79 38.73 -27.35
N GLY A 526 -8.85 38.19 -28.11
CA GLY A 526 -8.42 36.79 -27.98
C GLY A 526 -7.61 36.53 -26.70
N VAL A 527 -7.94 35.42 -26.03
CA VAL A 527 -7.23 34.90 -24.85
C VAL A 527 -6.80 33.46 -25.15
N SER A 528 -5.50 33.24 -25.31
CA SER A 528 -4.91 31.94 -25.62
C SER A 528 -4.32 31.33 -24.35
N LEU A 529 -4.98 30.30 -23.83
CA LEU A 529 -4.53 29.56 -22.65
C LEU A 529 -3.35 28.66 -23.02
N ASP A 530 -2.19 28.85 -22.39
CA ASP A 530 -0.99 28.01 -22.55
C ASP A 530 -0.61 27.32 -21.23
N ASN A 531 -0.75 26.00 -21.20
CA ASN A 531 -0.39 25.18 -20.04
C ASN A 531 1.05 24.62 -20.11
N SER A 532 1.92 25.16 -20.99
CA SER A 532 3.32 24.72 -21.12
C SER A 532 4.14 24.83 -19.83
N GLN A 533 3.74 25.72 -18.91
CA GLN A 533 4.37 25.94 -17.60
C GLN A 533 3.58 25.33 -16.43
N GLY A 534 2.40 24.76 -16.67
CA GLY A 534 1.50 24.22 -15.64
C GLY A 534 0.03 24.29 -16.03
N GLU A 535 -0.83 23.48 -15.39
CA GLU A 535 -2.27 23.57 -15.59
C GLU A 535 -2.84 24.93 -15.14
N ILE A 536 -3.84 25.45 -15.85
CA ILE A 536 -4.45 26.75 -15.55
C ILE A 536 -5.67 26.53 -14.67
N ALA A 537 -5.47 26.61 -13.35
CA ALA A 537 -6.45 26.29 -12.31
C ALA A 537 -6.76 27.51 -11.41
N PRO A 538 -7.55 28.49 -11.89
CA PRO A 538 -8.00 29.62 -11.08
C PRO A 538 -9.02 29.16 -10.03
N ALA A 539 -9.14 29.90 -8.91
CA ALA A 539 -10.22 29.68 -7.95
C ALA A 539 -11.58 30.21 -8.45
N LEU A 540 -11.56 31.26 -9.26
CA LEU A 540 -12.75 31.88 -9.84
C LEU A 540 -12.36 32.62 -11.13
N VAL A 541 -13.18 32.51 -12.17
CA VAL A 541 -13.10 33.34 -13.38
C VAL A 541 -14.32 34.23 -13.45
N THR A 542 -14.14 35.56 -13.35
CA THR A 542 -15.25 36.53 -13.41
C THR A 542 -15.15 37.40 -14.65
N PHE A 543 -16.20 37.43 -15.47
CA PHE A 543 -16.35 38.35 -16.60
C PHE A 543 -17.28 39.50 -16.21
N GLU A 544 -16.74 40.68 -15.92
CA GLU A 544 -17.47 41.92 -15.66
C GLU A 544 -17.70 42.69 -16.97
N ASN A 545 -18.42 42.06 -17.90
CA ASN A 545 -18.68 42.53 -19.27
C ASN A 545 -19.73 43.67 -19.30
N SER A 546 -19.36 44.77 -18.67
CA SER A 546 -20.17 45.95 -18.38
C SER A 546 -20.41 46.88 -19.57
N ILE A 547 -19.48 46.91 -20.54
CA ILE A 547 -19.60 47.74 -21.75
C ILE A 547 -19.83 46.93 -23.04
N GLY A 548 -19.83 45.59 -22.98
CA GLY A 548 -20.15 44.75 -24.13
C GLY A 548 -18.96 44.46 -25.02
N SER A 549 -17.88 43.98 -24.43
CA SER A 549 -16.69 43.56 -25.17
C SER A 549 -16.71 42.06 -25.48
N ASP A 550 -16.03 41.67 -26.55
CA ASP A 550 -15.83 40.26 -26.89
C ASP A 550 -14.57 39.70 -26.23
N TYR A 551 -14.67 38.47 -25.73
CA TYR A 551 -13.54 37.68 -25.23
C TYR A 551 -13.54 36.30 -25.90
N ASP A 552 -12.47 35.98 -26.62
CA ASP A 552 -12.39 34.79 -27.48
C ASP A 552 -11.33 33.82 -26.97
N PHE A 553 -11.76 32.81 -26.20
CA PHE A 553 -10.86 31.86 -25.53
C PHE A 553 -10.49 30.69 -26.43
N SER A 554 -9.21 30.36 -26.47
CA SER A 554 -8.67 29.20 -27.20
C SER A 554 -7.46 28.60 -26.49
N GLY A 555 -6.94 27.47 -26.99
CA GLY A 555 -5.76 26.81 -26.42
C GLY A 555 -6.11 25.73 -25.41
N SER A 556 -5.33 25.66 -24.33
CA SER A 556 -5.44 24.64 -23.28
C SER A 556 -6.67 24.85 -22.38
N PRO A 557 -7.13 23.82 -21.65
CA PRO A 557 -8.31 23.91 -20.79
C PRO A 557 -8.07 24.78 -19.54
N ILE A 558 -9.12 25.45 -19.07
CA ILE A 558 -9.23 25.88 -17.68
C ILE A 558 -9.60 24.65 -16.83
N THR A 559 -8.83 24.37 -15.77
CA THR A 559 -8.94 23.18 -14.91
C THR A 559 -9.23 23.55 -13.44
N GLY A 560 -9.21 22.56 -12.54
CA GLY A 560 -9.32 22.77 -11.09
C GLY A 560 -10.75 22.87 -10.54
N LEU A 561 -10.86 23.21 -9.25
CA LEU A 561 -12.13 23.29 -8.53
C LEU A 561 -12.87 24.63 -8.73
N GLY A 562 -12.27 25.56 -9.48
CA GLY A 562 -12.81 26.90 -9.69
C GLY A 562 -14.12 26.92 -10.49
N SER A 563 -14.79 28.07 -10.44
CA SER A 563 -16.05 28.31 -11.17
C SER A 563 -15.89 29.46 -12.16
N VAL A 564 -16.78 29.50 -13.16
CA VAL A 564 -16.87 30.60 -14.12
C VAL A 564 -18.15 31.40 -13.88
N VAL A 565 -18.04 32.73 -13.80
CA VAL A 565 -19.16 33.66 -13.58
C VAL A 565 -19.14 34.78 -14.63
N LEU A 566 -20.23 34.95 -15.37
CA LEU A 566 -20.43 36.03 -16.33
C LEU A 566 -21.45 37.07 -15.83
N ASN A 567 -20.94 38.26 -15.53
CA ASN A 567 -21.64 39.44 -15.02
C ASN A 567 -21.66 40.55 -16.09
N GLY A 568 -22.52 40.43 -17.09
CA GLY A 568 -22.67 41.44 -18.15
C GLY A 568 -23.65 42.58 -17.83
N ASN A 569 -23.64 43.66 -18.63
CA ASN A 569 -24.67 44.70 -18.57
C ASN A 569 -25.91 44.44 -19.45
N GLY A 570 -26.50 43.25 -19.32
CA GLY A 570 -27.79 42.92 -19.93
C GLY A 570 -27.76 42.69 -21.44
N VAL A 571 -28.95 42.48 -22.01
CA VAL A 571 -29.15 41.94 -23.36
C VAL A 571 -28.71 42.87 -24.51
N ASP A 572 -28.43 44.15 -24.20
CA ASP A 572 -28.18 45.21 -25.19
C ASP A 572 -26.69 45.60 -25.30
N SER A 573 -25.78 45.06 -24.48
CA SER A 573 -24.36 45.46 -24.53
C SER A 573 -23.62 44.84 -25.72
N GLY A 574 -24.05 43.67 -26.22
CA GLY A 574 -23.59 43.08 -27.48
C GLY A 574 -22.28 42.29 -27.42
N GLY A 575 -21.55 42.34 -26.31
CA GLY A 575 -20.32 41.58 -26.10
C GLY A 575 -20.56 40.10 -25.79
N ASN A 576 -19.70 39.24 -26.31
CA ASN A 576 -19.78 37.79 -26.18
C ASN A 576 -18.52 37.18 -25.54
N VAL A 577 -18.70 36.28 -24.58
CA VAL A 577 -17.61 35.41 -24.10
C VAL A 577 -17.69 34.09 -24.86
N ILE A 578 -16.64 33.73 -25.59
CA ILE A 578 -16.60 32.54 -26.44
C ILE A 578 -15.57 31.56 -25.86
N PHE A 579 -16.00 30.33 -25.57
CA PHE A 579 -15.10 29.22 -25.26
C PHE A 579 -15.02 28.28 -26.48
N ASN A 580 -13.84 28.17 -27.09
CA ASN A 580 -13.57 27.31 -28.25
C ASN A 580 -12.82 26.01 -27.88
N GLN A 581 -12.66 25.74 -26.58
CA GLN A 581 -11.98 24.57 -26.04
C GLN A 581 -12.84 23.85 -24.98
N GLU A 582 -12.59 22.56 -24.82
CA GLU A 582 -13.18 21.74 -23.76
C GLU A 582 -12.54 22.09 -22.40
N ASN A 583 -13.27 22.73 -21.49
CA ASN A 583 -12.78 23.02 -20.15
C ASN A 583 -13.09 21.87 -19.17
N SER A 584 -12.29 21.76 -18.11
CA SER A 584 -12.38 20.67 -17.13
C SER A 584 -12.62 21.12 -15.69
N TYR A 585 -12.78 22.43 -15.45
CA TYR A 585 -13.10 22.95 -14.12
C TYR A 585 -14.41 22.37 -13.56
N GLU A 586 -14.46 22.16 -12.24
CA GLU A 586 -15.53 21.44 -11.56
C GLU A 586 -16.57 22.35 -10.86
N GLY A 587 -16.23 23.61 -10.57
CA GLY A 587 -17.09 24.54 -9.83
C GLY A 587 -18.32 25.06 -10.58
N GLY A 588 -18.52 24.62 -11.84
CA GLY A 588 -19.67 24.97 -12.67
C GLY A 588 -19.59 26.37 -13.30
N THR A 589 -20.63 26.71 -14.05
CA THR A 589 -20.72 27.95 -14.84
C THR A 589 -22.01 28.71 -14.48
N THR A 590 -21.89 30.00 -14.17
CA THR A 590 -23.04 30.89 -13.91
C THR A 590 -23.02 32.09 -14.86
N VAL A 591 -24.01 32.17 -15.74
CA VAL A 591 -24.27 33.34 -16.58
C VAL A 591 -25.36 34.18 -15.91
N ASN A 592 -24.95 35.24 -15.21
CA ASN A 592 -25.90 36.14 -14.58
C ASN A 592 -26.58 37.04 -15.62
N ARG A 593 -25.80 37.63 -16.54
CA ARG A 593 -26.25 38.56 -17.59
C ARG A 593 -25.25 38.56 -18.74
N GLY A 594 -25.70 38.82 -19.98
CA GLY A 594 -24.85 38.83 -21.17
C GLY A 594 -24.76 37.46 -21.86
N THR A 595 -23.91 37.33 -22.88
CA THR A 595 -23.84 36.15 -23.75
C THR A 595 -22.58 35.31 -23.51
N LEU A 596 -22.75 34.00 -23.37
CA LEU A 596 -21.70 32.98 -23.39
C LEU A 596 -21.91 32.03 -24.57
N THR A 597 -21.03 32.06 -25.57
CA THR A 597 -20.97 31.03 -26.62
C THR A 597 -20.10 29.87 -26.16
N LEU A 598 -20.67 28.66 -26.21
CA LEU A 598 -19.97 27.39 -26.09
C LEU A 598 -19.76 26.81 -27.48
N ASN A 599 -18.53 26.89 -28.00
CA ASN A 599 -18.16 26.38 -29.32
C ASN A 599 -17.35 25.07 -29.17
N ASP A 600 -17.95 23.94 -29.53
CA ASP A 600 -17.24 22.65 -29.64
C ASP A 600 -16.93 22.35 -31.12
N PRO A 601 -15.70 22.63 -31.60
CA PRO A 601 -15.29 22.31 -32.97
C PRO A 601 -15.06 20.79 -33.20
N ASN A 602 -14.95 19.99 -32.13
CA ASN A 602 -14.57 18.57 -32.19
C ASN A 602 -15.78 17.64 -32.10
N GLY A 603 -16.84 18.05 -31.41
CA GLY A 603 -18.11 17.31 -31.29
C GLY A 603 -17.98 16.00 -30.52
N ASN A 604 -17.15 15.95 -29.48
CA ASN A 604 -16.72 14.68 -28.89
C ASN A 604 -17.61 14.20 -27.71
N SER A 605 -17.08 13.50 -26.70
CA SER A 605 -17.81 13.08 -25.49
C SER A 605 -17.76 14.08 -24.33
N VAL A 606 -16.93 15.10 -24.44
CA VAL A 606 -16.61 16.11 -23.44
C VAL A 606 -17.35 17.40 -23.78
N GLY A 607 -17.95 18.04 -22.80
CA GLY A 607 -18.55 19.37 -22.97
C GLY A 607 -17.52 20.48 -22.91
N VAL A 608 -17.82 21.60 -23.57
CA VAL A 608 -17.09 22.88 -23.46
C VAL A 608 -17.03 23.34 -22.00
N VAL A 609 -18.09 23.05 -21.24
CA VAL A 609 -18.22 23.23 -19.79
C VAL A 609 -18.82 21.98 -19.14
N ARG A 610 -18.71 21.87 -17.82
CA ARG A 610 -19.10 20.67 -17.04
C ARG A 610 -19.84 21.04 -15.74
N GLY A 611 -20.43 20.05 -15.09
CA GLY A 611 -21.12 20.23 -13.82
C GLY A 611 -22.45 20.96 -13.99
N SER A 612 -22.72 21.95 -13.16
CA SER A 612 -23.91 22.79 -13.28
C SER A 612 -23.67 23.98 -14.24
N LEU A 613 -24.63 24.22 -15.13
CA LEU A 613 -24.72 25.42 -15.94
C LEU A 613 -25.98 26.19 -15.53
N THR A 614 -25.79 27.36 -14.91
CA THR A 614 -26.87 28.22 -14.45
C THR A 614 -26.92 29.51 -15.26
N VAL A 615 -28.10 29.85 -15.78
CA VAL A 615 -28.36 31.06 -16.55
C VAL A 615 -29.52 31.79 -15.88
N ASN A 616 -29.25 33.01 -15.40
CA ASN A 616 -30.20 33.85 -14.70
C ASN A 616 -30.81 34.91 -15.64
N GLN A 617 -31.65 35.78 -15.10
CA GLN A 617 -32.38 36.82 -15.84
C GLN A 617 -31.47 37.71 -16.71
N GLY A 618 -31.67 37.63 -18.03
CA GLY A 618 -30.88 38.40 -19.00
C GLY A 618 -29.52 37.79 -19.33
N GLY A 619 -29.26 36.56 -18.91
CA GLY A 619 -28.21 35.70 -19.43
C GLY A 619 -28.65 34.95 -20.68
N ILE A 620 -27.74 34.82 -21.64
CA ILE A 620 -27.89 34.01 -22.86
C ILE A 620 -26.72 33.02 -22.92
N VAL A 621 -27.02 31.75 -23.20
CA VAL A 621 -26.00 30.77 -23.62
C VAL A 621 -26.29 30.36 -25.05
N ILE A 622 -25.25 30.37 -25.89
CA ILE A 622 -25.31 29.91 -27.28
C ILE A 622 -24.49 28.62 -27.41
N LEU A 623 -25.05 27.61 -28.07
CA LEU A 623 -24.38 26.34 -28.38
C LEU A 623 -24.01 26.29 -29.87
N GLU A 624 -22.72 26.48 -30.15
CA GLU A 624 -22.11 26.36 -31.47
C GLU A 624 -21.34 25.04 -31.61
N GLY A 625 -21.52 24.34 -32.73
CA GLY A 625 -21.05 22.96 -32.88
C GLY A 625 -21.97 21.91 -32.25
N SER A 626 -21.54 20.65 -32.31
CA SER A 626 -22.27 19.49 -31.78
C SER A 626 -21.71 19.07 -30.43
N ASN A 627 -22.49 18.36 -29.60
CA ASN A 627 -22.11 17.80 -28.30
C ASN A 627 -21.51 18.80 -27.29
N THR A 628 -21.76 20.11 -27.46
CA THR A 628 -21.23 21.21 -26.65
C THR A 628 -21.39 21.08 -25.14
N MET A 629 -22.45 20.41 -24.67
CA MET A 629 -22.68 20.12 -23.24
C MET A 629 -22.10 18.78 -22.77
N GLY A 630 -21.48 18.00 -23.66
CA GLY A 630 -20.92 16.67 -23.41
C GLY A 630 -21.97 15.56 -23.27
N TRP A 631 -21.50 14.31 -23.30
CA TRP A 631 -22.32 13.12 -23.01
C TRP A 631 -21.60 12.03 -22.21
N GLY A 632 -20.28 12.13 -22.04
CA GLY A 632 -19.48 11.22 -21.22
C GLY A 632 -19.78 11.34 -19.72
N SER A 633 -19.29 10.36 -18.94
CA SER A 633 -19.41 10.37 -17.48
C SER A 633 -18.30 11.24 -16.88
N GLY A 634 -18.65 12.21 -16.03
CA GLY A 634 -17.70 13.18 -15.45
C GLY A 634 -17.19 14.26 -16.43
N THR A 635 -17.69 14.27 -17.67
CA THR A 635 -17.20 15.15 -18.75
C THR A 635 -18.33 15.95 -19.41
N ARG A 636 -19.43 16.22 -18.69
CA ARG A 636 -20.63 16.86 -19.25
C ARG A 636 -21.31 17.79 -18.26
N VAL A 637 -22.23 18.61 -18.75
CA VAL A 637 -23.24 19.31 -17.94
C VAL A 637 -24.19 18.27 -17.35
N THR A 638 -24.37 18.29 -16.03
CA THR A 638 -25.28 17.40 -15.28
C THR A 638 -26.58 18.09 -14.87
N GLU A 639 -26.53 19.42 -14.70
CA GLU A 639 -27.69 20.26 -14.39
C GLU A 639 -27.67 21.51 -15.27
N LEU A 640 -28.79 21.77 -15.95
CA LEU A 640 -29.02 22.99 -16.71
C LEU A 640 -30.13 23.78 -16.02
N ASN A 641 -29.80 24.94 -15.45
CA ASN A 641 -30.72 25.81 -14.73
C ASN A 641 -30.97 27.07 -15.56
N LEU A 642 -32.19 27.28 -16.06
CA LEU A 642 -32.59 28.48 -16.81
C LEU A 642 -33.69 29.21 -16.04
N PHE A 643 -33.44 30.46 -15.62
CA PHE A 643 -34.34 31.19 -14.73
C PHE A 643 -34.70 32.61 -15.21
N ASP A 644 -35.96 32.98 -15.01
CA ASP A 644 -36.52 34.33 -15.02
C ASP A 644 -36.21 35.15 -16.29
N GLY A 645 -36.45 34.57 -17.46
CA GLY A 645 -36.16 35.15 -18.77
C GLY A 645 -34.79 34.80 -19.36
N ALA A 646 -34.05 33.88 -18.74
CA ALA A 646 -32.85 33.26 -19.34
C ALA A 646 -33.15 32.57 -20.68
N LEU A 647 -32.17 32.57 -21.58
CA LEU A 647 -32.22 31.91 -22.89
C LEU A 647 -31.06 30.92 -23.06
N LEU A 648 -31.37 29.71 -23.51
CA LEU A 648 -30.41 28.80 -24.15
C LEU A 648 -30.75 28.66 -25.63
N GLU A 649 -29.83 29.01 -26.52
CA GLU A 649 -30.02 28.84 -27.96
C GLU A 649 -29.01 27.85 -28.54
N HIS A 650 -29.47 26.89 -29.34
CA HIS A 650 -28.62 25.98 -30.08
C HIS A 650 -28.63 26.33 -31.56
N GLN A 651 -27.52 26.91 -32.02
CA GLN A 651 -27.32 27.35 -33.41
C GLN A 651 -26.53 26.30 -34.21
N GLY A 652 -25.58 25.62 -33.54
CA GLY A 652 -24.72 24.57 -34.11
C GLY A 652 -25.46 23.35 -34.64
N ILE A 653 -24.96 22.76 -35.72
CA ILE A 653 -25.51 21.51 -36.29
C ILE A 653 -25.16 20.32 -35.39
N GLY A 654 -26.16 19.53 -35.00
CA GLY A 654 -25.96 18.23 -34.35
C GLY A 654 -26.81 18.04 -33.10
N ASP A 655 -26.54 16.94 -32.40
CA ASP A 655 -27.04 16.70 -31.05
C ASP A 655 -26.28 17.56 -30.03
N SER A 656 -26.94 18.09 -29.01
CA SER A 656 -26.29 18.49 -27.74
C SER A 656 -27.15 18.06 -26.55
N MET A 657 -26.57 18.06 -25.34
CA MET A 657 -27.13 17.51 -24.08
C MET A 657 -27.20 15.97 -24.04
N TRP A 658 -27.01 15.39 -22.84
CA TRP A 658 -27.27 13.98 -22.53
C TRP A 658 -27.21 13.73 -21.01
N GLY A 659 -28.10 12.90 -20.46
CA GLY A 659 -28.09 12.45 -19.06
C GLY A 659 -27.99 13.59 -18.03
N LEU A 660 -28.88 14.58 -18.13
CA LEU A 660 -28.88 15.81 -17.32
C LEU A 660 -30.30 16.20 -16.87
N SER A 661 -30.41 16.92 -15.75
CA SER A 661 -31.65 17.56 -15.33
C SER A 661 -31.77 18.96 -15.93
N VAL A 662 -32.87 19.24 -16.64
CA VAL A 662 -33.18 20.53 -17.25
C VAL A 662 -34.21 21.25 -16.38
N ASN A 663 -33.81 22.28 -15.65
CA ASN A 663 -34.65 23.04 -14.74
C ASN A 663 -35.01 24.40 -15.36
N LEU A 664 -36.31 24.64 -15.60
CA LEU A 664 -36.83 25.86 -16.22
C LEU A 664 -37.70 26.64 -15.22
N ARG A 665 -37.58 27.97 -15.20
CA ARG A 665 -38.50 28.87 -14.47
C ARG A 665 -38.75 30.14 -15.29
N GLY A 666 -39.82 30.16 -16.08
CA GLY A 666 -40.16 31.34 -16.91
C GLY A 666 -39.05 31.69 -17.90
N SER A 667 -38.43 30.68 -18.49
CA SER A 667 -37.22 30.76 -19.33
C SER A 667 -37.43 30.07 -20.68
N ALA A 668 -36.52 30.31 -21.62
CA ALA A 668 -36.61 29.73 -22.96
C ALA A 668 -35.40 28.86 -23.31
N MET A 669 -35.65 27.78 -24.05
CA MET A 669 -34.63 27.11 -24.86
C MET A 669 -35.10 26.92 -26.31
N THR A 670 -34.24 27.24 -27.28
CA THR A 670 -34.57 27.28 -28.71
C THR A 670 -33.48 26.66 -29.58
N THR A 671 -33.83 26.22 -30.79
CA THR A 671 -32.82 25.89 -31.82
C THR A 671 -33.07 26.73 -33.07
N GLU A 672 -32.07 27.51 -33.50
CA GLU A 672 -32.24 28.61 -34.49
C GLU A 672 -32.58 28.08 -35.90
N ASN A 673 -32.21 26.83 -36.19
CA ASN A 673 -32.39 26.16 -37.49
C ASN A 673 -33.58 25.17 -37.53
N GLY A 674 -34.43 25.14 -36.50
CA GLY A 674 -35.39 24.05 -36.24
C GLY A 674 -36.80 24.20 -36.83
N ILE A 675 -36.99 23.91 -38.12
CA ILE A 675 -38.31 23.48 -38.68
C ILE A 675 -38.18 22.22 -39.57
N GLY A 676 -37.15 21.39 -39.33
CA GLY A 676 -36.88 20.19 -40.12
C GLY A 676 -36.33 19.05 -39.29
N VAL A 677 -36.71 17.82 -39.65
CA VAL A 677 -36.15 16.58 -39.07
C VAL A 677 -35.05 16.03 -39.98
N GLY A 678 -33.88 15.70 -39.44
CA GLY A 678 -32.76 15.15 -40.22
C GLY A 678 -31.39 15.29 -39.57
N SER A 679 -30.39 14.62 -40.13
CA SER A 679 -29.01 14.52 -39.60
C SER A 679 -28.14 15.77 -39.86
N GLY A 680 -28.72 16.95 -39.79
CA GLY A 680 -28.07 18.22 -40.17
C GLY A 680 -28.73 19.45 -39.55
N VAL A 681 -29.37 19.29 -38.38
CA VAL A 681 -30.16 20.32 -37.68
C VAL A 681 -29.70 20.39 -36.23
N ALA A 682 -29.76 21.58 -35.62
CA ALA A 682 -29.52 21.80 -34.19
C ALA A 682 -30.65 21.17 -33.35
N ARG A 683 -30.31 20.31 -32.37
CA ARG A 683 -31.32 19.61 -31.54
C ARG A 683 -30.87 19.29 -30.12
N PHE A 684 -31.81 19.44 -29.17
CA PHE A 684 -31.64 19.04 -27.77
C PHE A 684 -31.89 17.53 -27.62
N SER A 685 -30.88 16.77 -27.19
CA SER A 685 -30.81 15.30 -27.35
C SER A 685 -31.05 14.55 -26.04
N LEU A 686 -32.28 14.62 -25.52
CA LEU A 686 -32.65 14.16 -24.18
C LEU A 686 -32.73 12.63 -24.08
N GLY A 687 -31.73 12.03 -23.42
CA GLY A 687 -31.63 10.59 -23.15
C GLY A 687 -30.70 10.28 -21.98
N GLY A 688 -30.42 9.00 -21.71
CA GLY A 688 -29.43 8.62 -20.68
C GLY A 688 -29.82 8.97 -19.24
N GLY A 689 -31.12 9.06 -18.94
CA GLY A 689 -31.63 9.53 -17.65
C GLY A 689 -31.85 11.03 -17.57
N SER A 690 -32.07 11.70 -18.72
CA SER A 690 -32.42 13.14 -18.72
C SER A 690 -33.84 13.36 -18.21
N GLU A 691 -34.12 14.54 -17.66
CA GLU A 691 -35.46 14.97 -17.27
C GLU A 691 -35.67 16.48 -17.50
N VAL A 692 -36.93 16.89 -17.62
CA VAL A 692 -37.33 18.31 -17.72
C VAL A 692 -38.20 18.66 -16.52
N ASN A 693 -37.69 19.54 -15.67
CA ASN A 693 -38.37 20.07 -14.49
C ASN A 693 -38.77 21.52 -14.76
N VAL A 694 -40.05 21.84 -14.55
CA VAL A 694 -40.57 23.20 -14.69
C VAL A 694 -41.05 23.68 -13.34
N LEU A 695 -40.43 24.76 -12.86
CA LEU A 695 -40.72 25.40 -11.59
C LEU A 695 -41.80 26.47 -11.78
N ALA A 696 -42.64 26.66 -10.77
CA ALA A 696 -43.71 27.65 -10.77
C ALA A 696 -43.16 29.07 -11.07
N ALA A 697 -43.71 29.70 -12.10
CA ALA A 697 -43.27 31.01 -12.60
C ALA A 697 -44.48 31.88 -13.02
N ALA A 698 -44.28 33.20 -13.11
CA ALA A 698 -45.30 34.13 -13.62
C ALA A 698 -45.41 34.09 -15.15
N ASP A 699 -44.30 33.79 -15.83
CA ASP A 699 -44.22 33.64 -17.28
C ASP A 699 -44.07 32.15 -17.65
N PRO A 700 -44.61 31.72 -18.80
CA PRO A 700 -44.46 30.34 -19.28
C PRO A 700 -42.98 30.00 -19.53
N SER A 701 -42.57 28.79 -19.17
CA SER A 701 -41.33 28.21 -19.71
C SER A 701 -41.56 27.76 -21.16
N VAL A 702 -40.58 27.94 -22.04
CA VAL A 702 -40.73 27.66 -23.47
C VAL A 702 -39.62 26.73 -23.98
N ILE A 703 -40.00 25.70 -24.73
CA ILE A 703 -39.06 24.88 -25.51
C ILE A 703 -39.45 24.93 -26.99
N GLY A 704 -38.58 25.51 -27.82
CA GLY A 704 -38.75 25.68 -29.27
C GLY A 704 -37.67 24.98 -30.09
N GLY A 705 -37.89 24.87 -31.41
CA GLY A 705 -36.96 24.22 -32.34
C GLY A 705 -37.16 22.71 -32.42
N LEU A 706 -36.14 21.92 -32.05
CA LEU A 706 -36.15 20.46 -32.17
C LEU A 706 -35.61 19.78 -30.89
N ILE A 707 -36.42 18.94 -30.26
CA ILE A 707 -35.99 17.98 -29.23
C ILE A 707 -35.91 16.60 -29.88
N ARG A 708 -34.83 15.87 -29.60
CA ARG A 708 -34.73 14.45 -29.92
C ARG A 708 -34.86 13.62 -28.64
N VAL A 709 -35.99 12.94 -28.49
CA VAL A 709 -36.23 12.03 -27.37
C VAL A 709 -35.44 10.75 -27.61
N ARG A 710 -34.52 10.39 -26.71
CA ARG A 710 -33.57 9.27 -26.84
C ARG A 710 -33.69 8.20 -25.75
N GLN A 711 -34.79 8.20 -25.01
CA GLN A 711 -35.10 7.22 -23.97
C GLN A 711 -36.60 6.91 -23.95
N ALA A 712 -36.97 5.80 -23.31
CA ALA A 712 -38.34 5.60 -22.86
C ALA A 712 -38.65 6.57 -21.71
N ASP A 713 -39.90 6.99 -21.64
CA ASP A 713 -40.54 7.67 -20.51
C ASP A 713 -39.81 8.96 -20.08
N LEU A 714 -39.43 9.80 -21.04
CA LEU A 714 -38.82 11.11 -20.76
C LEU A 714 -39.72 11.94 -19.82
N PRO A 715 -39.27 12.28 -18.59
CA PRO A 715 -40.10 12.99 -17.63
C PRO A 715 -40.20 14.48 -17.95
N PHE A 716 -41.42 14.99 -17.92
CA PHE A 716 -41.76 16.41 -17.84
C PHE A 716 -42.48 16.64 -16.51
N ASN A 717 -41.73 17.06 -15.49
CA ASN A 717 -42.20 17.32 -14.13
C ASN A 717 -42.60 18.79 -14.01
N ILE A 718 -43.90 19.10 -14.02
CA ILE A 718 -44.39 20.48 -14.20
C ILE A 718 -45.15 20.94 -12.96
N ALA A 719 -44.56 21.86 -12.20
CA ALA A 719 -45.24 22.55 -11.12
C ALA A 719 -46.30 23.52 -11.67
N ASP A 720 -47.42 23.63 -10.97
CA ASP A 720 -48.47 24.63 -11.24
C ASP A 720 -48.03 25.99 -10.70
N GLY A 721 -47.94 26.99 -11.57
CA GLY A 721 -47.55 28.36 -11.26
C GLY A 721 -48.65 29.38 -11.56
N PRO A 722 -48.36 30.67 -11.36
CA PRO A 722 -49.28 31.74 -11.72
C PRO A 722 -49.45 31.99 -13.24
N ALA A 723 -48.68 31.33 -14.10
CA ALA A 723 -48.87 31.36 -15.55
C ALA A 723 -50.10 30.54 -15.99
N GLU A 724 -50.80 30.95 -17.06
CA GLU A 724 -51.91 30.15 -17.62
C GLU A 724 -51.43 28.84 -18.28
N ILE A 725 -50.17 28.82 -18.71
CA ILE A 725 -49.45 27.68 -19.28
C ILE A 725 -48.08 27.67 -18.59
N ASP A 726 -47.74 26.62 -17.85
CA ASP A 726 -46.44 26.53 -17.17
C ASP A 726 -45.31 26.14 -18.13
N LEU A 727 -45.61 25.24 -19.08
CA LEU A 727 -44.69 24.84 -20.15
C LEU A 727 -45.37 24.90 -21.51
N ARG A 728 -44.77 25.63 -22.45
CA ARG A 728 -45.13 25.60 -23.88
C ARG A 728 -44.02 24.93 -24.69
N VAL A 729 -44.33 23.78 -25.28
CA VAL A 729 -43.46 23.09 -26.24
C VAL A 729 -43.93 23.41 -27.65
N THR A 730 -43.27 24.38 -28.28
CA THR A 730 -43.39 24.64 -29.72
C THR A 730 -42.38 23.85 -30.54
N ALA A 731 -41.41 23.21 -29.88
CA ALA A 731 -40.44 22.32 -30.51
C ALA A 731 -41.11 21.07 -31.10
N ALA A 732 -40.58 20.61 -32.23
CA ALA A 732 -40.85 19.26 -32.73
C ALA A 732 -40.12 18.22 -31.86
N LEU A 733 -40.78 17.10 -31.60
CA LEU A 733 -40.20 15.90 -30.97
C LEU A 733 -39.80 14.91 -32.07
N GLU A 734 -38.49 14.74 -32.31
CA GLU A 734 -37.95 13.90 -33.39
C GLU A 734 -38.38 12.43 -33.23
N PRO A 735 -38.86 11.76 -34.29
CA PRO A 735 -39.26 10.36 -34.22
C PRO A 735 -38.09 9.42 -33.91
N GLN A 736 -38.18 8.69 -32.80
CA GLN A 736 -37.32 7.54 -32.52
C GLN A 736 -38.17 6.39 -31.97
N ILE A 737 -38.11 5.23 -32.64
CA ILE A 737 -39.02 4.10 -32.40
C ILE A 737 -38.92 3.62 -30.95
N GLY A 738 -40.07 3.57 -30.27
CA GLY A 738 -40.20 3.03 -28.91
C GLY A 738 -39.91 4.02 -27.78
N ASN A 739 -39.55 5.27 -28.10
CA ASN A 739 -39.36 6.31 -27.09
C ASN A 739 -40.68 7.01 -26.75
N SER A 740 -40.90 7.25 -25.46
CA SER A 740 -42.15 7.72 -24.85
C SER A 740 -41.89 8.97 -23.98
N MET A 741 -42.96 9.64 -23.55
CA MET A 741 -42.90 10.80 -22.65
C MET A 741 -43.92 10.69 -21.52
N VAL A 742 -43.58 11.24 -20.35
CA VAL A 742 -44.42 11.23 -19.16
C VAL A 742 -44.58 12.64 -18.62
N LYS A 743 -45.83 13.10 -18.49
CA LYS A 743 -46.21 14.37 -17.86
C LYS A 743 -46.59 14.12 -16.39
N ASN A 744 -45.83 14.74 -15.49
CA ASN A 744 -46.03 14.72 -14.04
C ASN A 744 -46.29 16.14 -13.50
N GLY A 745 -46.66 16.26 -12.23
CA GLY A 745 -46.93 17.52 -11.54
C GLY A 745 -48.25 18.18 -11.94
N SER A 746 -48.78 19.07 -11.10
CA SER A 746 -50.11 19.67 -11.29
C SER A 746 -50.22 20.69 -12.43
N GLY A 747 -49.09 21.22 -12.94
CA GLY A 747 -49.08 22.29 -13.93
C GLY A 747 -49.54 21.89 -15.33
N LEU A 748 -49.72 22.88 -16.19
CA LEU A 748 -50.21 22.77 -17.56
C LEU A 748 -49.06 22.71 -18.57
N MET A 749 -49.07 21.64 -19.38
CA MET A 749 -48.23 21.50 -20.58
C MET A 749 -49.06 21.79 -21.83
N LEU A 750 -48.61 22.71 -22.67
CA LEU A 750 -49.13 22.90 -24.03
C LEU A 750 -48.09 22.40 -25.04
N ILE A 751 -48.50 21.50 -25.93
CA ILE A 751 -47.69 21.04 -27.07
C ILE A 751 -48.34 21.53 -28.36
N SER A 752 -47.57 22.22 -29.19
CA SER A 752 -48.04 22.78 -30.47
C SER A 752 -47.08 22.55 -31.64
N GLY A 753 -45.91 21.96 -31.41
CA GLY A 753 -45.01 21.49 -32.47
C GLY A 753 -45.52 20.18 -33.09
N SER A 754 -45.29 19.99 -34.40
CA SER A 754 -45.56 18.72 -35.07
C SER A 754 -44.55 17.66 -34.63
N ASN A 755 -45.03 16.51 -34.15
CA ASN A 755 -44.24 15.55 -33.39
C ASN A 755 -44.23 14.15 -34.02
N GLY A 756 -43.07 13.50 -33.97
CA GLY A 756 -42.87 12.13 -34.46
C GLY A 756 -42.80 11.06 -33.37
N ILE A 757 -43.03 11.41 -32.10
CA ILE A 757 -42.90 10.48 -30.97
C ILE A 757 -43.88 9.31 -31.07
N SER A 758 -43.34 8.09 -31.17
CA SER A 758 -44.11 6.88 -31.50
C SER A 758 -44.30 5.90 -30.34
N GLY A 759 -43.69 6.16 -29.18
CA GLY A 759 -44.01 5.46 -27.93
C GLY A 759 -45.15 6.17 -27.19
N ALA A 760 -45.74 5.50 -26.21
CA ALA A 760 -46.90 6.02 -25.48
C ALA A 760 -46.63 7.37 -24.78
N THR A 761 -47.70 8.15 -24.61
CA THR A 761 -47.69 9.37 -23.80
C THR A 761 -48.45 9.07 -22.51
N THR A 762 -47.86 9.33 -21.34
CA THR A 762 -48.56 9.16 -20.06
C THR A 762 -48.75 10.50 -19.37
N VAL A 763 -49.97 10.78 -18.92
CA VAL A 763 -50.31 11.99 -18.14
C VAL A 763 -50.72 11.54 -16.74
N ASN A 764 -49.79 11.64 -15.80
CA ASN A 764 -50.00 11.23 -14.41
C ASN A 764 -50.72 12.30 -13.58
N GLU A 765 -50.41 13.58 -13.84
CA GLU A 765 -50.94 14.72 -13.09
C GLU A 765 -51.04 15.98 -13.96
N GLY A 766 -51.86 16.93 -13.51
CA GLY A 766 -52.05 18.23 -14.16
C GLY A 766 -52.78 18.09 -15.50
N CYS A 767 -52.42 18.93 -16.47
CA CYS A 767 -53.07 18.96 -17.78
C CYS A 767 -52.05 18.90 -18.92
N LEU A 768 -52.28 18.04 -19.90
CA LEU A 768 -51.63 18.10 -21.21
C LEU A 768 -52.65 18.59 -22.26
N ILE A 769 -52.33 19.69 -22.94
CA ILE A 769 -53.10 20.23 -24.06
C ILE A 769 -52.26 20.11 -25.33
N VAL A 770 -52.90 19.70 -26.43
CA VAL A 770 -52.32 19.73 -27.78
C VAL A 770 -53.04 20.75 -28.68
N ASP A 771 -52.30 21.47 -29.52
CA ASP A 771 -52.85 22.56 -30.34
C ASP A 771 -53.24 22.11 -31.76
N ASP A 772 -52.67 21.01 -32.25
CA ASP A 772 -52.90 20.48 -33.59
C ASP A 772 -52.92 18.94 -33.61
N ALA A 773 -53.56 18.32 -34.61
CA ALA A 773 -53.61 16.86 -34.77
C ALA A 773 -52.23 16.22 -34.98
N ASP A 774 -51.28 16.94 -35.59
CA ASP A 774 -49.89 16.47 -35.74
C ASP A 774 -49.05 16.68 -34.46
N SER A 775 -49.61 17.26 -33.38
CA SER A 775 -48.91 17.45 -32.10
C SER A 775 -48.71 16.16 -31.31
N LEU A 776 -49.50 15.12 -31.58
CA LEU A 776 -49.21 13.74 -31.20
C LEU A 776 -49.60 12.87 -32.40
N PRO A 777 -48.68 12.09 -32.99
CA PRO A 777 -49.00 11.35 -34.21
C PRO A 777 -49.99 10.23 -33.91
N ALA A 778 -50.85 9.89 -34.87
CA ALA A 778 -51.89 8.84 -34.75
C ALA A 778 -51.37 7.38 -34.63
N LEU A 779 -50.13 7.19 -34.14
CA LEU A 779 -49.56 5.94 -33.65
C LEU A 779 -49.29 5.98 -32.13
N ASN A 780 -49.61 7.10 -31.47
CA ASN A 780 -49.40 7.29 -30.04
C ASN A 780 -50.61 6.79 -29.23
N THR A 781 -50.36 6.03 -28.16
CA THR A 781 -51.36 5.72 -27.14
C THR A 781 -51.19 6.70 -25.98
N VAL A 782 -52.24 7.44 -25.64
CA VAL A 782 -52.23 8.37 -24.50
C VAL A 782 -52.88 7.70 -23.30
N THR A 783 -52.18 7.56 -22.18
CA THR A 783 -52.74 7.08 -20.90
C THR A 783 -52.94 8.26 -19.95
N VAL A 784 -54.13 8.40 -19.38
CA VAL A 784 -54.49 9.51 -18.49
C VAL A 784 -54.89 8.95 -17.12
N ALA A 785 -54.16 9.35 -16.08
CA ALA A 785 -54.38 8.87 -14.72
C ALA A 785 -55.58 9.54 -14.02
N ASP A 786 -55.96 8.97 -12.88
CA ASP A 786 -57.00 9.48 -11.97
C ASP A 786 -56.71 10.96 -11.59
N GLY A 787 -57.66 11.85 -11.86
CA GLY A 787 -57.53 13.30 -11.61
C GLY A 787 -56.69 14.09 -12.63
N ALA A 788 -56.04 13.45 -13.60
CA ALA A 788 -55.28 14.12 -14.66
C ALA A 788 -56.16 14.57 -15.85
N GLY A 789 -55.66 15.53 -16.62
CA GLY A 789 -56.35 16.09 -17.79
C GLY A 789 -55.59 15.90 -19.10
N PHE A 790 -56.30 15.49 -20.15
CA PHE A 790 -55.79 15.46 -21.52
C PHE A 790 -56.80 16.14 -22.45
N GLY A 791 -56.33 16.90 -23.43
CA GLY A 791 -57.22 17.67 -24.29
C GLY A 791 -56.50 18.37 -25.43
N GLY A 792 -57.27 19.10 -26.24
CA GLY A 792 -56.70 19.86 -27.35
C GLY A 792 -57.67 20.75 -28.09
N ILE A 793 -57.11 21.63 -28.91
CA ILE A 793 -57.88 22.50 -29.81
C ILE A 793 -58.28 21.71 -31.04
N VAL A 794 -59.59 21.66 -31.29
CA VAL A 794 -60.15 21.36 -32.61
C VAL A 794 -60.76 22.68 -33.07
N GLY A 795 -60.21 23.25 -34.15
CA GLY A 795 -60.52 24.61 -34.58
C GLY A 795 -62.04 24.86 -34.73
N ALA A 796 -62.48 26.04 -34.28
CA ALA A 796 -63.88 26.52 -34.19
C ALA A 796 -64.92 25.67 -34.95
N GLY A 797 -65.45 24.64 -34.28
CA GLY A 797 -66.19 23.57 -34.94
C GLY A 797 -66.93 22.62 -33.99
N ASN A 798 -67.39 21.51 -34.58
CA ASN A 798 -68.19 20.49 -33.90
C ASN A 798 -67.31 19.35 -33.36
N LEU A 799 -67.02 19.36 -32.06
CA LEU A 799 -66.28 18.31 -31.36
C LEU A 799 -67.01 16.98 -31.43
N ASN A 800 -66.31 15.94 -31.85
CA ASN A 800 -66.80 14.58 -31.97
C ASN A 800 -65.69 13.56 -31.67
N ASP A 801 -66.08 12.29 -31.47
CA ASP A 801 -65.17 11.19 -31.12
C ASP A 801 -64.01 11.03 -32.14
N SER A 802 -64.24 11.31 -33.42
CA SER A 802 -63.20 11.20 -34.44
C SER A 802 -62.11 12.28 -34.32
N ASP A 803 -62.43 13.45 -33.77
CA ASP A 803 -61.43 14.51 -33.56
C ASP A 803 -60.45 14.13 -32.43
N ILE A 804 -60.93 13.43 -31.40
CA ILE A 804 -60.08 12.88 -30.33
C ILE A 804 -59.18 11.78 -30.91
N SER A 805 -59.71 10.91 -31.77
CA SER A 805 -58.93 9.87 -32.46
C SER A 805 -57.96 10.40 -33.52
N ALA A 806 -58.13 11.65 -33.98
CA ALA A 806 -57.20 12.32 -34.89
C ALA A 806 -55.93 12.81 -34.15
N VAL A 807 -56.05 13.10 -32.86
CA VAL A 807 -54.97 13.53 -31.96
C VAL A 807 -54.17 12.34 -31.38
N ALA A 808 -54.78 11.17 -31.22
CA ALA A 808 -54.10 9.97 -30.76
C ALA A 808 -54.82 8.70 -31.22
N SER A 809 -54.08 7.64 -31.55
CA SER A 809 -54.68 6.36 -31.99
C SER A 809 -55.61 5.75 -30.94
N GLU A 810 -55.28 5.93 -29.67
CA GLU A 810 -56.03 5.39 -28.53
C GLU A 810 -55.79 6.28 -27.31
N VAL A 811 -56.87 6.66 -26.61
CA VAL A 811 -56.78 7.36 -25.31
C VAL A 811 -57.35 6.46 -24.22
N LEU A 812 -56.47 6.00 -23.33
CA LEU A 812 -56.77 5.15 -22.20
C LEU A 812 -57.03 6.04 -20.97
N TRP A 813 -58.30 6.37 -20.78
CA TRP A 813 -58.80 7.06 -19.58
C TRP A 813 -58.80 6.13 -18.37
N ASP A 814 -58.73 6.71 -17.17
CA ASP A 814 -58.71 5.97 -15.93
C ASP A 814 -60.00 5.16 -15.71
N GLY A 815 -59.87 3.98 -15.08
CA GLY A 815 -61.02 3.12 -14.78
C GLY A 815 -62.02 3.73 -13.78
N ASN A 816 -61.62 4.77 -13.03
CA ASN A 816 -62.42 5.37 -11.96
C ASN A 816 -63.25 6.59 -12.44
N GLY A 817 -63.02 7.07 -13.66
CA GLY A 817 -63.77 8.16 -14.28
C GLY A 817 -63.46 9.53 -13.69
N GLN A 818 -62.28 9.71 -13.14
CA GLN A 818 -61.82 10.99 -12.56
C GLN A 818 -60.95 11.79 -13.53
N ALA A 819 -60.29 11.12 -14.49
CA ALA A 819 -59.58 11.77 -15.58
C ALA A 819 -60.51 12.71 -16.36
N SER A 820 -59.95 13.77 -16.96
CA SER A 820 -60.71 14.83 -17.63
C SER A 820 -60.33 14.99 -19.09
N LEU A 821 -61.31 14.92 -19.99
CA LEU A 821 -61.19 15.47 -21.33
C LEU A 821 -61.28 17.00 -21.25
N VAL A 822 -60.20 17.68 -21.61
CA VAL A 822 -60.09 19.14 -21.54
C VAL A 822 -60.39 19.75 -22.91
N ILE A 823 -61.43 20.57 -22.96
CA ILE A 823 -61.80 21.35 -24.15
C ILE A 823 -61.38 22.79 -23.88
N ASP A 824 -60.24 23.20 -24.44
CA ASP A 824 -59.93 24.63 -24.50
C ASP A 824 -60.65 25.25 -25.69
N THR A 825 -61.45 26.26 -25.40
CA THR A 825 -62.21 27.01 -26.40
C THR A 825 -61.42 28.13 -27.06
N ASN A 826 -60.28 28.53 -26.47
CA ASN A 826 -59.47 29.67 -26.95
C ASN A 826 -60.32 30.92 -27.32
N GLY A 827 -61.36 31.19 -26.51
CA GLY A 827 -62.31 32.29 -26.71
C GLY A 827 -63.44 32.08 -27.73
N SER A 828 -63.51 30.94 -28.43
CA SER A 828 -64.54 30.63 -29.44
C SER A 828 -65.61 29.66 -28.93
N ASP A 829 -66.86 29.80 -29.35
CA ASP A 829 -67.91 28.82 -28.99
C ASP A 829 -67.62 27.44 -29.60
N ALA A 830 -67.54 26.41 -28.76
CA ALA A 830 -67.42 25.01 -29.18
C ALA A 830 -68.78 24.29 -29.08
N THR A 831 -69.08 23.39 -30.02
CA THR A 831 -70.30 22.58 -30.00
C THR A 831 -69.96 21.10 -30.01
N VAL A 832 -70.60 20.27 -29.19
CA VAL A 832 -70.40 18.81 -29.20
C VAL A 832 -71.32 18.19 -30.27
N GLY A 833 -70.76 17.88 -31.43
CA GLY A 833 -71.51 17.48 -32.64
C GLY A 833 -72.02 16.05 -32.66
N SER A 834 -71.50 15.16 -31.81
CA SER A 834 -71.97 13.77 -31.64
C SER A 834 -71.73 13.27 -30.21
N ASN A 835 -72.07 12.01 -29.92
CA ASN A 835 -71.72 11.42 -28.63
C ASN A 835 -70.20 11.19 -28.56
N ILE A 836 -69.54 11.93 -27.69
CA ILE A 836 -68.22 11.58 -27.14
C ILE A 836 -68.41 10.42 -26.16
N VAL A 837 -67.59 9.35 -26.25
CA VAL A 837 -67.77 8.12 -25.46
C VAL A 837 -66.53 7.81 -24.62
N GLY A 838 -66.72 7.59 -23.32
CA GLY A 838 -65.68 7.15 -22.40
C GLY A 838 -66.10 7.32 -20.94
N ASN A 839 -65.21 6.97 -20.03
CA ASN A 839 -65.38 7.16 -18.59
C ASN A 839 -64.45 8.28 -18.13
N PHE A 840 -64.88 9.54 -18.25
CA PHE A 840 -64.11 10.72 -17.91
C PHE A 840 -65.01 11.93 -17.66
N ASN A 841 -64.45 12.95 -16.98
CA ASN A 841 -65.06 14.25 -16.81
C ASN A 841 -64.85 15.13 -18.06
N LEU A 842 -65.78 16.04 -18.33
CA LEU A 842 -65.61 17.08 -19.36
C LEU A 842 -65.23 18.40 -18.67
N LEU A 843 -64.00 18.86 -18.90
CA LEU A 843 -63.50 20.14 -18.37
C LEU A 843 -63.40 21.17 -19.48
N LYS A 844 -64.06 22.31 -19.30
CA LYS A 844 -63.96 23.45 -20.21
C LYS A 844 -62.87 24.42 -19.77
N LYS A 845 -62.03 24.86 -20.70
CA LYS A 845 -61.14 26.03 -20.58
C LYS A 845 -61.46 27.10 -21.65
N GLY A 846 -60.87 28.29 -21.50
CA GLY A 846 -61.10 29.46 -22.37
C GLY A 846 -62.47 30.15 -22.23
N LEU A 847 -62.59 31.36 -22.78
CA LEU A 847 -63.76 32.25 -22.59
C LEU A 847 -65.00 31.96 -23.47
N GLY A 848 -64.91 31.07 -24.46
CA GLY A 848 -66.05 30.76 -25.34
C GLY A 848 -67.17 29.99 -24.65
N GLY A 849 -68.30 29.76 -25.33
CA GLY A 849 -69.34 28.84 -24.89
C GLY A 849 -68.96 27.36 -25.09
N MET A 850 -69.65 26.46 -24.39
CA MET A 850 -69.83 25.08 -24.86
C MET A 850 -71.32 24.83 -25.05
N ALA A 851 -71.72 24.51 -26.28
CA ALA A 851 -73.07 24.12 -26.61
C ALA A 851 -73.18 22.61 -26.81
N ARG A 852 -74.30 22.04 -26.35
CA ARG A 852 -74.76 20.72 -26.79
C ARG A 852 -75.98 20.94 -27.69
N PRO A 853 -76.06 20.30 -28.87
CA PRO A 853 -77.28 20.28 -29.70
C PRO A 853 -78.51 19.74 -28.97
#